data_AF-A0A5N6N727-F1
#
_entry.id   AF-A0A5N6N727-F1
#
_cell.length_a   1.000
_cell.length_b   1.000
_cell.length_c   1.000
_cell.angle_alpha   90.00
_cell.angle_beta   90.00
_cell.angle_gamma   90.00
#
_symmetry.space_group_name_H-M   'P 1'
#
loop_
_entity.id
_entity.type
_entity.pdbx_description
1 polymer ?
#
loop_
_entity_poly.entity_id
_entity_poly.type
_entity_poly.pdbx_seq_one_letter_code
_entity_poly.pdbx_strand_id
1 'polypeptide(L)'
;MGRTATVEEEAATRAVEEGGGGGDRWRRAATVIIPCVRRWEEKKWFEERMGTDDRKSFSGPINNKRSTHKSARFNITPDDGSSSSAGGSVRSRNDDDYVEITLDVGDDTVAVHSVKTAGGANVEDPELSLLAKGLEKKTSLGAAVVRNASSRIRQVSEELKKLTSYSRRPPAGRYDRSKSAATHALKGLKFISKTDGAAAWAALEKRFDDLTAGTAGLLPRARFGECIGMNKDSKEFAGELFDALSRRRNITGDVINKAQLKDFWDQIADQSFDSRLQTFFDMVDKDADGRISEEEVREIISLSASANKLSNIQKQADEYAALIMEELDPDNLGFIMIENLETLLLQAPTTQSVRGESKNLSVMLSQKLRNTNNRNIIHRGFDGFKYFLQDNWQRIWVIVLWIGAMAGLFTWKYIQYKNRAAFDVMGHCVCLAKGAAETLKLNMALILLPVCRNTITWLRNKTKLGVVVPFDDNLNFHKVIALGITIGVGLHAISHLACDFPRLLSATVEEYEPMVQYFGEQPDSYWHFVKEAVGYTGIIMVVLMAIAFTLATPWLRRGRLNLPKPLKKLTGFNAFWYSHHLFVIVYTMLIVHSIKIYLTKEWYKKTTWMYLAIPIMLYACERLIRALRSSVKPVKILKVAVYAGNVLTLHMSRPHGFRYKSGQYMFVNCKAVSPFEWHPFSITSAPKDDYLSVHIRTLGDWTQQLKTVFAKACQPSANGKSGLLRADYQGENPNFPKVLIDGPYGAPAQDYKKYDVVLLVGLGIGATPMISIVKDIVNNMKAKQEEEEALESGNNSALPPASPPSKKNAASNFKTTRAYFYWVTREQGSFEWFKGVMNEVAETDHNGVIEMHNYCTSVYEEGDARSALITMLQSLNHAKNGVDVVSGTRVKSHFAKPNWRSVYKRIALTHAGQRIGDMEMDIDSCSANSVEF
;
A
#
# COMPACT_ATOMS: atom_id res chain seq x y z
N MET A 1 29.76 27.67 -28.26
CA MET A 1 31.10 27.12 -28.59
C MET A 1 31.16 25.73 -27.99
N GLY A 2 31.12 24.60 -28.69
CA GLY A 2 31.40 24.27 -30.07
C GLY A 2 32.17 22.95 -30.04
N ARG A 3 31.72 21.93 -30.82
CA ARG A 3 32.27 20.57 -30.98
C ARG A 3 31.85 19.51 -29.95
N THR A 4 30.79 18.77 -30.30
CA THR A 4 30.60 17.31 -30.04
C THR A 4 29.43 16.78 -30.87
N ALA A 5 29.26 17.32 -32.08
CA ALA A 5 28.20 16.96 -33.02
C ALA A 5 28.82 16.79 -34.42
N THR A 6 29.72 15.82 -34.59
CA THR A 6 30.34 15.48 -35.88
C THR A 6 30.86 14.03 -35.95
N VAL A 7 30.23 13.07 -35.25
CA VAL A 7 30.65 11.65 -35.35
C VAL A 7 29.48 10.68 -35.56
N GLU A 8 28.24 11.08 -35.27
CA GLU A 8 27.06 10.23 -35.53
C GLU A 8 26.40 10.47 -36.92
N GLU A 9 26.83 11.48 -37.66
CA GLU A 9 26.25 11.85 -38.96
C GLU A 9 26.94 11.18 -40.17
N GLU A 10 28.12 10.55 -39.97
CA GLU A 10 28.91 9.92 -41.05
C GLU A 10 28.66 8.41 -41.21
N ALA A 11 27.92 7.78 -40.29
CA ALA A 11 27.57 6.35 -40.36
C ALA A 11 26.22 6.08 -41.05
N ALA A 12 25.37 7.10 -41.20
CA ALA A 12 24.02 6.95 -41.76
C ALA A 12 23.96 7.06 -43.30
N THR A 13 25.02 7.55 -43.95
CA THR A 13 25.05 7.84 -45.39
C THR A 13 25.73 6.77 -46.24
N ARG A 14 26.24 5.68 -45.66
CA ARG A 14 26.90 4.57 -46.38
C ARG A 14 26.08 3.28 -46.54
N ALA A 15 24.79 3.29 -46.18
CA ALA A 15 23.95 2.09 -46.20
C ALA A 15 22.86 2.08 -47.30
N VAL A 16 22.99 2.92 -48.33
CA VAL A 16 21.96 3.07 -49.40
C VAL A 16 22.33 2.38 -50.73
N GLU A 17 23.51 1.80 -50.90
CA GLU A 17 23.97 1.38 -52.25
C GLU A 17 24.09 -0.12 -52.57
N GLU A 18 23.73 -1.07 -51.72
CA GLU A 18 23.72 -2.48 -52.15
C GLU A 18 22.43 -3.21 -51.77
N GLY A 19 21.61 -3.45 -52.79
CA GLY A 19 20.42 -4.29 -52.73
C GLY A 19 20.76 -5.78 -52.84
N GLY A 20 19.99 -6.61 -52.15
CA GLY A 20 20.00 -8.05 -52.39
C GLY A 20 19.51 -8.89 -51.22
N GLY A 21 18.23 -9.28 -51.26
CA GLY A 21 17.72 -10.60 -50.86
C GLY A 21 17.86 -11.10 -49.41
N GLY A 22 16.73 -11.55 -48.84
CA GLY A 22 16.74 -12.53 -47.76
C GLY A 22 15.84 -12.17 -46.58
N GLY A 23 14.67 -12.82 -46.53
CA GLY A 23 13.70 -12.67 -45.46
C GLY A 23 14.23 -13.18 -44.13
N ASP A 24 14.71 -12.27 -43.28
CA ASP A 24 14.82 -12.48 -41.83
C ASP A 24 14.86 -11.14 -41.05
N ARG A 25 14.22 -10.12 -41.62
CA ARG A 25 14.17 -8.76 -41.05
C ARG A 25 12.81 -8.40 -40.41
N TRP A 26 11.81 -9.28 -40.49
CA TRP A 26 10.47 -9.07 -39.89
C TRP A 26 10.29 -9.65 -38.47
N ARG A 27 11.25 -10.42 -37.93
CA ARG A 27 11.22 -10.87 -36.52
C ARG A 27 11.81 -9.87 -35.51
N ARG A 28 12.48 -8.81 -35.97
CA ARG A 28 13.11 -7.79 -35.10
C ARG A 28 12.32 -6.48 -34.96
N ALA A 29 11.25 -6.29 -35.73
CA ALA A 29 10.34 -5.15 -35.57
C ALA A 29 9.18 -5.42 -34.57
N ALA A 30 8.94 -6.67 -34.19
CA ALA A 30 7.90 -7.06 -33.23
C ALA A 30 8.34 -6.99 -31.75
N THR A 31 9.60 -6.62 -31.47
CA THR A 31 10.21 -6.71 -30.13
C THR A 31 10.45 -5.36 -29.45
N VAL A 32 9.99 -4.24 -30.02
CA VAL A 32 10.25 -2.90 -29.48
C VAL A 32 8.99 -2.21 -28.94
N ILE A 33 7.80 -2.82 -29.05
CA ILE A 33 6.54 -2.10 -28.76
C ILE A 33 5.73 -2.67 -27.59
N ILE A 34 6.14 -3.77 -26.92
CA ILE A 34 5.27 -4.46 -25.94
C ILE A 34 5.98 -4.73 -24.56
N PRO A 35 5.41 -4.25 -23.44
CA PRO A 35 5.72 -4.23 -21.98
C PRO A 35 7.05 -4.43 -21.24
N CYS A 36 8.19 -4.81 -21.81
CA CYS A 36 9.19 -5.50 -20.96
C CYS A 36 10.12 -4.63 -20.07
N VAL A 37 10.33 -3.34 -20.36
CA VAL A 37 11.20 -2.46 -19.52
C VAL A 37 10.41 -1.76 -18.40
N ARG A 38 9.10 -1.54 -18.60
CA ARG A 38 8.27 -0.76 -17.66
C ARG A 38 7.87 -1.53 -16.40
N ARG A 39 7.77 -2.86 -16.49
CA ARG A 39 7.40 -3.77 -15.38
C ARG A 39 8.58 -4.14 -14.46
N TRP A 40 9.82 -3.85 -14.87
CA TRP A 40 11.01 -4.11 -14.06
C TRP A 40 11.47 -2.87 -13.29
N GLU A 41 11.34 -1.67 -13.87
CA GLU A 41 11.62 -0.40 -13.17
C GLU A 41 10.50 0.04 -12.22
N GLU A 42 9.21 -0.21 -12.50
CA GLU A 42 8.11 0.10 -11.55
C GLU A 42 8.13 -0.77 -10.29
N LYS A 43 8.73 -1.96 -10.35
CA LYS A 43 8.93 -2.85 -9.19
C LYS A 43 10.07 -2.35 -8.28
N LYS A 44 11.16 -1.85 -8.86
CA LYS A 44 12.23 -1.14 -8.11
C LYS A 44 11.74 0.20 -7.52
N TRP A 45 10.82 0.87 -8.21
CA TRP A 45 10.21 2.15 -7.80
C TRP A 45 9.25 2.04 -6.60
N PHE A 46 8.60 0.89 -6.37
CA PHE A 46 7.75 0.67 -5.20
C PHE A 46 8.58 0.25 -3.97
N GLU A 47 9.72 -0.41 -4.20
CA GLU A 47 10.65 -0.87 -3.15
C GLU A 47 11.43 0.28 -2.46
N GLU A 48 11.60 1.45 -3.10
CA GLU A 48 12.29 2.61 -2.50
C GLU A 48 11.36 3.58 -1.70
N ARG A 49 10.03 3.58 -1.88
CA ARG A 49 9.20 4.75 -1.49
C ARG A 49 8.51 4.73 -0.11
N MET A 50 8.92 3.84 0.79
CA MET A 50 8.62 3.94 2.23
C MET A 50 9.89 3.99 3.09
N GLY A 51 11.01 4.41 2.50
CA GLY A 51 12.27 4.77 3.17
C GLY A 51 12.63 6.25 2.95
N THR A 52 12.79 6.97 4.07
CA THR A 52 13.60 8.19 4.28
C THR A 52 13.41 9.42 3.37
N ASP A 53 12.80 10.47 3.93
CA ASP A 53 13.16 11.90 3.74
C ASP A 53 13.17 12.48 5.17
N ASP A 54 14.21 13.12 5.75
CA ASP A 54 15.21 14.06 5.24
C ASP A 54 16.67 13.73 5.65
N ARG A 55 17.64 13.81 4.70
CA ARG A 55 18.76 14.80 4.66
C ARG A 55 19.84 14.44 3.60
N LYS A 56 20.04 15.40 2.68
CA LYS A 56 21.09 15.60 1.66
C LYS A 56 22.52 15.62 2.28
N SER A 57 23.68 15.47 1.65
CA SER A 57 24.21 15.30 0.27
C SER A 57 25.74 15.06 0.38
N PHE A 58 26.37 14.38 -0.58
CA PHE A 58 27.53 14.85 -1.38
C PHE A 58 28.05 13.73 -2.31
N SER A 59 28.65 14.17 -3.41
CA SER A 59 28.81 13.54 -4.72
C SER A 59 30.22 13.00 -5.04
N GLY A 60 30.28 11.93 -5.85
CA GLY A 60 31.31 11.64 -6.88
C GLY A 60 32.38 10.55 -6.56
N PRO A 61 33.05 9.94 -7.56
CA PRO A 61 32.60 9.44 -8.86
C PRO A 61 32.75 7.90 -9.01
N ILE A 62 32.07 7.37 -10.03
CA ILE A 62 31.99 5.95 -10.43
C ILE A 62 33.27 5.49 -11.12
N ASN A 63 33.82 4.34 -10.74
CA ASN A 63 34.80 3.61 -11.55
C ASN A 63 34.34 2.16 -11.79
N ASN A 64 34.42 1.76 -13.05
CA ASN A 64 33.86 0.55 -13.64
C ASN A 64 34.87 -0.61 -13.49
N LYS A 65 34.50 -1.79 -12.96
CA LYS A 65 35.31 -3.01 -13.16
C LYS A 65 34.51 -4.33 -13.00
N ARG A 66 34.54 -5.08 -14.11
CA ARG A 66 34.26 -6.50 -14.37
C ARG A 66 34.24 -7.46 -13.17
N SER A 67 33.22 -8.31 -13.16
CA SER A 67 33.11 -9.55 -12.39
C SER A 67 34.13 -10.61 -12.85
N THR A 68 34.89 -11.17 -11.92
CA THR A 68 35.71 -12.36 -12.10
C THR A 68 35.35 -13.41 -11.05
N HIS A 69 35.14 -14.65 -11.50
CA HIS A 69 35.03 -15.85 -10.67
C HIS A 69 36.23 -15.97 -9.73
N LYS A 70 35.99 -16.28 -8.44
CA LYS A 70 37.02 -16.82 -7.53
C LYS A 70 36.42 -17.95 -6.68
N SER A 71 36.97 -19.14 -6.86
CA SER A 71 36.92 -20.25 -5.90
C SER A 71 38.02 -19.99 -4.86
N ALA A 72 37.73 -20.12 -3.56
CA ALA A 72 38.74 -20.12 -2.51
C ALA A 72 38.71 -21.46 -1.78
N ARG A 73 39.82 -22.19 -1.89
CA ARG A 73 40.15 -23.42 -1.16
C ARG A 73 41.12 -23.00 -0.05
N PHE A 74 40.80 -23.25 1.22
CA PHE A 74 41.75 -23.06 2.32
C PHE A 74 42.38 -24.41 2.69
N ASN A 75 43.69 -24.54 2.45
CA ASN A 75 44.55 -25.54 3.07
C ASN A 75 45.20 -24.90 4.30
N ILE A 76 45.23 -25.61 5.44
CA ILE A 76 46.13 -25.33 6.55
C ILE A 76 47.01 -26.58 6.73
N THR A 77 48.33 -26.40 6.71
CA THR A 77 49.38 -27.40 6.97
C THR A 77 49.60 -27.60 8.47
N PRO A 78 50.12 -28.76 8.92
CA PRO A 78 50.33 -29.07 10.34
C PRO A 78 51.70 -28.56 10.86
N ASP A 79 51.75 -28.28 12.16
CA ASP A 79 52.92 -27.83 12.94
C ASP A 79 53.97 -28.94 13.17
N ASP A 80 55.23 -28.52 13.36
CA ASP A 80 56.31 -29.30 13.99
C ASP A 80 57.04 -28.46 15.06
N GLY A 81 57.36 -29.06 16.22
CA GLY A 81 58.57 -28.72 16.98
C GLY A 81 58.46 -28.10 18.39
N SER A 82 58.07 -28.92 19.37
CA SER A 82 58.60 -29.03 20.75
C SER A 82 59.34 -27.85 21.43
N SER A 83 58.85 -27.44 22.61
CA SER A 83 59.70 -27.17 23.78
C SER A 83 59.06 -27.71 25.07
N SER A 84 59.89 -28.46 25.80
CA SER A 84 59.77 -28.95 27.18
C SER A 84 59.28 -27.88 28.17
N SER A 85 58.61 -28.11 29.31
CA SER A 85 58.49 -29.29 30.19
C SER A 85 57.50 -28.96 31.33
N ALA A 86 56.94 -30.03 31.91
CA ALA A 86 56.53 -30.21 33.31
C ALA A 86 55.17 -29.67 33.81
N GLY A 87 54.22 -30.60 33.97
CA GLY A 87 53.68 -30.96 35.29
C GLY A 87 52.25 -30.49 35.63
N GLY A 88 51.33 -31.46 35.78
CA GLY A 88 50.11 -31.28 36.59
C GLY A 88 48.82 -31.77 35.93
N SER A 89 48.16 -32.72 36.57
CA SER A 89 47.06 -33.56 36.06
C SER A 89 45.63 -32.99 36.24
N VAL A 90 44.70 -33.52 35.42
CA VAL A 90 43.24 -33.79 35.63
C VAL A 90 42.21 -32.90 34.89
N ARG A 91 41.20 -33.59 34.29
CA ARG A 91 39.89 -33.19 33.65
C ARG A 91 39.98 -32.79 32.17
N SER A 92 39.02 -33.06 31.28
CA SER A 92 37.67 -33.64 31.28
C SER A 92 37.32 -34.01 29.82
N ARG A 93 36.53 -35.07 29.58
CA ARG A 93 35.90 -35.36 28.27
C ARG A 93 34.97 -34.21 27.86
N ASN A 94 35.09 -33.77 26.61
CA ASN A 94 34.05 -33.15 25.78
C ASN A 94 34.42 -33.45 24.31
N ASP A 95 33.80 -34.47 23.72
CA ASP A 95 33.76 -34.67 22.27
C ASP A 95 32.53 -33.90 21.77
N ASP A 96 32.75 -32.80 21.04
CA ASP A 96 31.72 -32.13 20.26
C ASP A 96 31.77 -32.67 18.82
N ASP A 97 30.78 -33.50 18.45
CA ASP A 97 30.55 -33.99 17.10
C ASP A 97 30.11 -32.84 16.17
N TYR A 98 30.90 -32.57 15.11
CA TYR A 98 30.54 -31.61 14.06
C TYR A 98 29.89 -32.30 12.85
N VAL A 99 28.84 -31.66 12.32
CA VAL A 99 28.15 -32.05 11.07
C VAL A 99 28.46 -30.99 10.00
N GLU A 100 29.08 -31.41 8.90
CA GLU A 100 29.37 -30.52 7.77
C GLU A 100 28.16 -30.46 6.82
N ILE A 101 27.65 -29.24 6.59
CA ILE A 101 26.52 -28.96 5.70
C ILE A 101 26.98 -28.00 4.61
N THR A 102 26.97 -28.45 3.36
CA THR A 102 27.29 -27.60 2.21
C THR A 102 26.00 -26.96 1.68
N LEU A 103 25.96 -25.62 1.70
CA LEU A 103 24.83 -24.81 1.26
C LEU A 103 25.24 -23.93 0.08
N ASP A 104 24.41 -23.86 -0.95
CA ASP A 104 24.52 -22.84 -2.00
C ASP A 104 23.36 -21.84 -1.85
N VAL A 105 23.70 -20.55 -1.89
CA VAL A 105 22.78 -19.45 -1.58
C VAL A 105 22.66 -18.53 -2.79
N GLY A 106 21.49 -18.55 -3.44
CA GLY A 106 21.11 -17.60 -4.48
C GLY A 106 19.97 -16.69 -4.02
N ASP A 107 19.73 -15.59 -4.75
CA ASP A 107 18.85 -14.47 -4.39
C ASP A 107 17.39 -14.84 -4.02
N ASP A 108 16.93 -16.07 -4.29
CA ASP A 108 15.60 -16.54 -3.89
C ASP A 108 15.55 -18.00 -3.37
N THR A 109 16.68 -18.70 -3.18
CA THR A 109 16.69 -20.08 -2.67
C THR A 109 18.00 -20.46 -1.97
N VAL A 110 17.88 -21.31 -0.93
CA VAL A 110 19.01 -22.03 -0.30
C VAL A 110 18.82 -23.52 -0.56
N ALA A 111 19.80 -24.19 -1.15
CA ALA A 111 19.79 -25.63 -1.37
C ALA A 111 20.88 -26.32 -0.53
N VAL A 112 20.50 -27.37 0.20
CA VAL A 112 21.41 -28.25 0.96
C VAL A 112 21.76 -29.42 0.05
N HIS A 113 23.03 -29.58 -0.32
CA HIS A 113 23.42 -30.66 -1.22
C HIS A 113 23.77 -31.97 -0.51
N SER A 114 24.27 -31.93 0.74
CA SER A 114 24.44 -33.12 1.56
C SER A 114 24.68 -32.77 3.02
N VAL A 115 24.29 -33.70 3.91
CA VAL A 115 24.63 -33.71 5.33
C VAL A 115 25.45 -34.96 5.56
N LYS A 116 26.71 -34.84 5.98
CA LYS A 116 27.55 -35.98 6.38
C LYS A 116 27.88 -35.90 7.86
N THR A 117 27.63 -36.99 8.58
CA THR A 117 28.18 -37.22 9.92
C THR A 117 29.59 -37.80 9.79
N ALA A 118 30.44 -37.57 10.79
CA ALA A 118 31.79 -38.12 10.86
C ALA A 118 31.73 -39.64 11.12
N GLY A 119 31.48 -40.42 10.08
CA GLY A 119 31.39 -41.88 10.12
C GLY A 119 30.47 -42.38 9.01
N GLY A 120 31.01 -42.54 7.80
CA GLY A 120 30.24 -42.82 6.59
C GLY A 120 29.52 -44.17 6.56
N ALA A 121 28.34 -44.25 7.16
CA ALA A 121 27.39 -45.35 6.98
C ALA A 121 25.96 -44.82 6.73
N ASN A 122 25.33 -45.28 5.65
CA ASN A 122 23.90 -45.12 5.41
C ASN A 122 23.14 -46.11 6.29
N VAL A 123 22.28 -45.64 7.20
CA VAL A 123 21.30 -46.49 7.89
C VAL A 123 19.91 -45.92 7.62
N GLU A 124 19.07 -46.71 6.96
CA GLU A 124 17.63 -46.49 6.85
C GLU A 124 17.00 -46.72 8.23
N ASP A 125 16.30 -45.72 8.75
CA ASP A 125 15.65 -45.77 10.07
C ASP A 125 14.26 -46.47 9.97
N PRO A 126 14.06 -47.63 10.60
CA PRO A 126 12.83 -48.42 10.51
C PRO A 126 11.63 -47.80 11.26
N GLU A 127 11.81 -46.81 12.15
CA GLU A 127 10.69 -46.14 12.83
C GLU A 127 9.86 -45.25 11.89
N LEU A 128 10.48 -44.71 10.82
CA LEU A 128 9.78 -43.88 9.83
C LEU A 128 8.80 -44.70 8.98
N SER A 129 9.08 -45.99 8.79
CA SER A 129 8.25 -46.91 7.99
C SER A 129 6.99 -47.39 8.72
N LEU A 130 7.03 -47.42 10.07
CA LEU A 130 5.88 -47.77 10.91
C LEU A 130 4.88 -46.62 11.06
N LEU A 131 5.37 -45.37 11.10
CA LEU A 131 4.51 -44.18 11.12
C LEU A 131 3.77 -43.96 9.79
N ALA A 132 4.37 -44.35 8.66
CA ALA A 132 3.73 -44.28 7.35
C ALA A 132 2.56 -45.26 7.21
N LYS A 133 2.66 -46.47 7.78
CA LYS A 133 1.59 -47.49 7.72
C LYS A 133 0.37 -47.18 8.60
N GLY A 134 0.51 -46.34 9.62
CA GLY A 134 -0.60 -45.94 10.49
C GLY A 134 -1.58 -44.94 9.87
N LEU A 135 -1.17 -44.22 8.81
CA LEU A 135 -1.95 -43.11 8.23
C LEU A 135 -2.72 -43.45 6.95
N GLU A 136 -2.49 -44.61 6.33
CA GLU A 136 -3.18 -44.99 5.09
C GLU A 136 -4.60 -45.56 5.28
N LYS A 137 -5.10 -45.64 6.52
CA LYS A 137 -6.40 -46.29 6.80
C LYS A 137 -7.45 -45.38 7.45
N LYS A 138 -7.69 -44.16 6.93
CA LYS A 138 -8.92 -43.40 7.25
C LYS A 138 -9.44 -42.56 6.08
N THR A 139 -10.09 -43.23 5.13
CA THR A 139 -11.12 -42.64 4.26
C THR A 139 -12.44 -43.36 4.50
N SER A 140 -13.31 -42.77 5.32
CA SER A 140 -14.76 -42.95 5.19
C SER A 140 -15.49 -41.77 5.82
N LEU A 141 -16.42 -41.23 5.02
CA LEU A 141 -17.33 -40.15 5.37
C LEU A 141 -18.36 -40.63 6.41
N GLY A 142 -18.59 -39.83 7.45
CA GLY A 142 -19.72 -40.01 8.37
C GLY A 142 -19.37 -40.03 9.85
N ALA A 143 -18.79 -38.94 10.40
CA ALA A 143 -18.72 -38.74 11.86
C ALA A 143 -18.39 -37.27 12.27
N ALA A 144 -18.93 -36.27 11.55
CA ALA A 144 -18.55 -34.86 11.78
C ALA A 144 -19.38 -34.15 12.87
N VAL A 145 -20.51 -34.69 13.32
CA VAL A 145 -21.45 -33.95 14.18
C VAL A 145 -21.27 -34.22 15.70
N VAL A 146 -20.54 -35.27 16.11
CA VAL A 146 -20.42 -35.61 17.55
C VAL A 146 -19.05 -35.28 18.17
N ARG A 147 -18.05 -34.85 17.37
CA ARG A 147 -16.70 -34.54 17.91
C ARG A 147 -16.51 -33.11 18.44
N ASN A 148 -17.30 -32.13 18.00
CA ASN A 148 -17.14 -30.74 18.45
C ASN A 148 -17.73 -30.44 19.84
N ALA A 149 -18.67 -31.26 20.33
CA ALA A 149 -19.14 -31.15 21.71
C ALA A 149 -18.15 -31.78 22.71
N SER A 150 -17.51 -32.89 22.32
CA SER A 150 -16.50 -33.60 23.12
C SER A 150 -15.19 -32.81 23.25
N SER A 151 -14.76 -32.10 22.21
CA SER A 151 -13.56 -31.24 22.28
C SER A 151 -13.77 -30.04 23.19
N ARG A 152 -14.97 -29.44 23.19
CA ARG A 152 -15.31 -28.32 24.09
C ARG A 152 -15.41 -28.74 25.56
N ILE A 153 -15.98 -29.91 25.87
CA ILE A 153 -16.02 -30.42 27.26
C ILE A 153 -14.62 -30.81 27.76
N ARG A 154 -13.77 -31.34 26.87
CA ARG A 154 -12.38 -31.68 27.22
C ARG A 154 -11.48 -30.45 27.34
N GLN A 155 -11.73 -29.41 26.53
CA GLN A 155 -11.05 -28.11 26.63
C GLN A 155 -11.49 -27.34 27.87
N VAL A 156 -12.79 -27.35 28.22
CA VAL A 156 -13.30 -26.77 29.47
C VAL A 156 -12.81 -27.56 30.69
N SER A 157 -12.69 -28.89 30.61
CA SER A 157 -12.09 -29.73 31.67
C SER A 157 -10.59 -29.51 31.84
N GLU A 158 -9.85 -29.19 30.78
CA GLU A 158 -8.42 -28.84 30.86
C GLU A 158 -8.20 -27.39 31.32
N GLU A 159 -9.09 -26.46 30.98
CA GLU A 159 -9.12 -25.10 31.52
C GLU A 159 -9.50 -25.09 33.02
N LEU A 160 -10.47 -25.91 33.45
CA LEU A 160 -10.78 -26.12 34.88
C LEU A 160 -9.63 -26.78 35.63
N LYS A 161 -8.94 -27.77 35.02
CA LYS A 161 -7.72 -28.36 35.61
C LYS A 161 -6.59 -27.34 35.71
N LYS A 162 -6.44 -26.44 34.74
CA LYS A 162 -5.47 -25.33 34.78
C LYS A 162 -5.80 -24.34 35.89
N LEU A 163 -7.05 -23.88 36.00
CA LEU A 163 -7.51 -22.97 37.05
C LEU A 163 -7.34 -23.58 38.45
N THR A 164 -7.52 -24.89 38.62
CA THR A 164 -7.25 -25.57 39.90
C THR A 164 -5.77 -25.85 40.17
N SER A 165 -4.90 -25.81 39.16
CA SER A 165 -3.45 -26.03 39.32
C SER A 165 -2.64 -24.76 39.61
N TYR A 166 -3.26 -23.58 39.53
CA TYR A 166 -2.61 -22.29 39.83
C TYR A 166 -2.35 -22.04 41.33
N SER A 167 -2.78 -22.94 42.23
CA SER A 167 -2.58 -22.80 43.68
C SER A 167 -1.28 -23.43 44.22
N ARG A 168 -0.39 -23.98 43.40
CA ARG A 168 0.91 -24.53 43.86
C ARG A 168 2.06 -24.18 42.91
N ARG A 169 2.88 -23.20 43.30
CA ARG A 169 4.21 -22.98 42.71
C ARG A 169 5.12 -24.18 43.01
N PRO A 170 5.94 -24.67 42.04
CA PRO A 170 7.13 -25.48 42.36
C PRO A 170 8.20 -24.58 43.02
N PRO A 171 9.20 -25.15 43.72
CA PRO A 171 10.23 -24.36 44.36
C PRO A 171 11.13 -23.69 43.31
N ALA A 172 11.73 -22.57 43.70
CA ALA A 172 12.68 -21.78 42.91
C ALA A 172 13.79 -22.65 42.30
N GLY A 173 13.58 -23.06 41.06
CA GLY A 173 14.52 -23.83 40.25
C GLY A 173 14.66 -23.13 38.91
N ARG A 174 15.91 -22.78 38.58
CA ARG A 174 16.34 -22.18 37.30
C ARG A 174 15.60 -22.83 36.13
N TYR A 175 14.73 -22.07 35.44
CA TYR A 175 13.92 -22.58 34.34
C TYR A 175 14.79 -23.24 33.26
N ASP A 176 14.32 -24.37 32.72
CA ASP A 176 15.03 -25.15 31.72
C ASP A 176 15.16 -24.38 30.40
N ARG A 177 16.40 -24.00 30.07
CA ARG A 177 16.82 -23.22 28.89
C ARG A 177 16.74 -24.09 27.62
N SER A 178 15.58 -24.61 27.28
CA SER A 178 15.41 -25.37 26.03
C SER A 178 15.67 -24.46 24.82
N LYS A 179 16.50 -24.94 23.87
CA LYS A 179 17.03 -24.20 22.71
C LYS A 179 15.99 -23.45 21.86
N SER A 180 14.70 -23.80 21.93
CA SER A 180 13.62 -23.21 21.13
C SER A 180 12.92 -21.99 21.77
N ALA A 181 12.93 -21.83 23.09
CA ALA A 181 12.40 -20.63 23.75
C ALA A 181 13.46 -19.52 23.78
N ALA A 182 14.72 -19.91 24.02
CA ALA A 182 15.87 -19.03 24.00
C ALA A 182 16.10 -18.35 22.64
N THR A 183 15.84 -19.01 21.50
CA THR A 183 16.08 -18.42 20.16
C THR A 183 15.16 -17.25 19.80
N HIS A 184 13.96 -17.16 20.41
CA HIS A 184 13.07 -16.00 20.26
C HIS A 184 13.35 -14.93 21.33
N ALA A 185 13.69 -15.33 22.56
CA ALA A 185 14.15 -14.42 23.62
C ALA A 185 15.44 -13.68 23.24
N LEU A 186 16.38 -14.33 22.54
CA LEU A 186 17.62 -13.74 22.02
C LEU A 186 17.40 -12.64 20.96
N LYS A 187 16.19 -12.50 20.41
CA LYS A 187 15.81 -11.38 19.54
C LYS A 187 15.16 -10.21 20.28
N GLY A 188 14.87 -10.34 21.58
CA GLY A 188 14.22 -9.34 22.41
C GLY A 188 15.16 -8.23 22.91
N LEU A 189 14.58 -7.10 23.30
CA LEU A 189 15.23 -5.94 23.93
C LEU A 189 16.40 -5.30 23.13
N LYS A 190 16.30 -5.24 21.81
CA LYS A 190 17.23 -4.47 20.98
C LYS A 190 17.01 -2.98 21.19
N PHE A 191 18.02 -2.26 21.67
CA PHE A 191 17.98 -0.80 21.76
C PHE A 191 18.22 -0.11 20.41
N ILE A 192 18.88 -0.80 19.47
CA ILE A 192 19.23 -0.29 18.13
C ILE A 192 19.05 -1.41 17.09
N SER A 193 18.46 -1.07 15.93
CA SER A 193 18.07 -2.04 14.89
C SER A 193 19.22 -2.54 13.99
N LYS A 194 20.37 -1.87 14.00
CA LYS A 194 21.57 -2.20 13.19
C LYS A 194 22.84 -2.18 14.04
N THR A 195 23.03 -3.21 14.86
CA THR A 195 24.26 -3.39 15.67
C THR A 195 25.27 -4.34 15.02
N ASP A 196 24.94 -4.92 13.86
CA ASP A 196 25.74 -5.99 13.25
C ASP A 196 26.95 -5.43 12.47
N GLY A 197 28.15 -5.62 13.03
CA GLY A 197 29.44 -5.53 12.34
C GLY A 197 30.29 -4.27 12.62
N ALA A 198 31.59 -4.37 12.33
CA ALA A 198 32.56 -3.27 12.47
C ALA A 198 32.19 -2.00 11.66
N ALA A 199 31.40 -2.16 10.59
CA ALA A 199 30.85 -1.06 9.81
C ALA A 199 29.84 -0.19 10.58
N ALA A 200 29.15 -0.74 11.59
CA ALA A 200 28.19 0.00 12.41
C ALA A 200 28.88 0.98 13.37
N TRP A 201 29.99 0.56 13.98
CA TRP A 201 30.83 1.44 14.80
C TRP A 201 31.43 2.57 13.98
N ALA A 202 32.00 2.28 12.79
CA ALA A 202 32.59 3.31 11.92
C ALA A 202 31.58 4.40 11.51
N ALA A 203 30.32 4.03 11.28
CA ALA A 203 29.25 4.99 11.01
C ALA A 203 28.89 5.85 12.23
N LEU A 204 28.89 5.27 13.42
CA LEU A 204 28.65 5.98 14.69
C LEU A 204 29.80 6.92 15.05
N GLU A 205 31.03 6.46 14.87
CA GLU A 205 32.25 7.23 15.07
C GLU A 205 32.26 8.49 14.21
N LYS A 206 31.92 8.36 12.92
CA LYS A 206 31.76 9.52 12.03
C LYS A 206 30.72 10.52 12.55
N ARG A 207 29.57 10.03 13.04
CA ARG A 207 28.54 10.90 13.63
C ARG A 207 29.03 11.57 14.91
N PHE A 208 29.80 10.87 15.74
CA PHE A 208 30.40 11.48 16.93
C PHE A 208 31.32 12.64 16.55
N ASP A 209 32.22 12.43 15.60
CA ASP A 209 33.16 13.45 15.15
C ASP A 209 32.40 14.67 14.55
N ASP A 210 31.36 14.43 13.74
CA ASP A 210 30.50 15.49 13.18
C ASP A 210 29.74 16.28 14.27
N LEU A 211 29.22 15.60 15.30
CA LEU A 211 28.44 16.21 16.38
C LEU A 211 29.32 16.93 17.42
N THR A 212 30.60 16.57 17.52
CA THR A 212 31.56 17.11 18.51
C THR A 212 32.60 18.06 17.92
N ALA A 213 32.55 18.33 16.60
CA ALA A 213 33.43 19.27 15.90
C ALA A 213 33.46 20.68 16.52
N GLY A 214 32.37 21.11 17.19
CA GLY A 214 32.29 22.40 17.89
C GLY A 214 32.49 22.34 19.42
N THR A 215 32.65 21.16 20.01
CA THR A 215 32.70 20.93 21.48
C THR A 215 33.98 20.22 21.93
N ALA A 216 35.07 20.34 21.17
CA ALA A 216 36.39 19.79 21.50
C ALA A 216 36.37 18.27 21.81
N GLY A 217 35.53 17.49 21.11
CA GLY A 217 35.48 16.03 21.27
C GLY A 217 34.67 15.53 22.47
N LEU A 218 33.81 16.38 23.06
CA LEU A 218 32.85 15.99 24.10
C LEU A 218 31.43 15.96 23.54
N LEU A 219 30.72 14.85 23.76
CA LEU A 219 29.32 14.65 23.34
C LEU A 219 28.37 14.89 24.53
N PRO A 220 27.47 15.89 24.45
CA PRO A 220 26.46 16.11 25.48
C PRO A 220 25.36 15.05 25.49
N ARG A 221 24.81 14.76 26.67
CA ARG A 221 23.65 13.87 26.92
C ARG A 221 22.50 14.11 25.94
N ALA A 222 22.14 15.37 25.70
CA ALA A 222 21.06 15.75 24.79
C ALA A 222 21.26 15.32 23.31
N ARG A 223 22.52 15.06 22.89
CA ARG A 223 22.88 14.62 21.54
C ARG A 223 23.22 13.13 21.47
N PHE A 224 23.21 12.42 22.60
CA PHE A 224 23.52 10.99 22.67
C PHE A 224 22.64 10.16 21.73
N GLY A 225 21.31 10.35 21.80
CA GLY A 225 20.36 9.66 20.92
C GLY A 225 20.64 9.88 19.42
N GLU A 226 21.01 11.10 19.02
CA GLU A 226 21.38 11.43 17.63
C GLU A 226 22.66 10.70 17.20
N CYS A 227 23.63 10.58 18.10
CA CYS A 227 24.91 9.92 17.86
C CYS A 227 24.77 8.39 17.68
N ILE A 228 23.97 7.73 18.53
CA ILE A 228 23.73 6.28 18.43
C ILE A 228 22.74 5.92 17.31
N GLY A 229 22.07 6.92 16.72
CA GLY A 229 21.15 6.73 15.60
C GLY A 229 19.72 6.43 16.02
N MET A 230 19.34 6.77 17.25
CA MET A 230 17.95 6.82 17.67
C MET A 230 17.26 8.03 17.01
N ASN A 231 15.97 7.90 16.73
CA ASN A 231 15.21 8.99 16.12
C ASN A 231 14.97 10.12 17.12
N LYS A 232 14.63 11.31 16.59
CA LYS A 232 14.35 12.50 17.42
C LYS A 232 13.18 12.32 18.39
N ASP A 233 12.25 11.42 18.08
CA ASP A 233 11.07 11.16 18.92
C ASP A 233 11.41 10.24 20.12
N SER A 234 12.60 9.62 20.17
CA SER A 234 13.07 8.80 21.30
C SER A 234 14.19 9.49 22.10
N LYS A 235 14.24 10.82 22.11
CA LYS A 235 15.28 11.57 22.84
C LYS A 235 15.25 11.36 24.35
N GLU A 236 14.06 11.36 24.95
CA GLU A 236 13.89 11.14 26.38
C GLU A 236 14.33 9.71 26.76
N PHE A 237 13.85 8.71 26.01
CA PHE A 237 14.27 7.32 26.16
C PHE A 237 15.80 7.14 26.00
N ALA A 238 16.41 7.83 25.04
CA ALA A 238 17.86 7.81 24.86
C ALA A 238 18.62 8.48 26.02
N GLY A 239 18.01 9.49 26.65
CA GLY A 239 18.52 10.13 27.85
C GLY A 239 18.54 9.17 29.04
N GLU A 240 17.45 8.45 29.28
CA GLU A 240 17.40 7.43 30.35
C GLU A 240 18.40 6.29 30.10
N LEU A 241 18.55 5.86 28.84
CA LEU A 241 19.59 4.89 28.48
C LEU A 241 21.00 5.43 28.76
N PHE A 242 21.27 6.70 28.47
CA PHE A 242 22.55 7.34 28.80
C PHE A 242 22.78 7.36 30.32
N ASP A 243 21.76 7.70 31.10
CA ASP A 243 21.87 7.80 32.55
C ASP A 243 22.12 6.41 33.16
N ALA A 244 21.43 5.37 32.69
CA ALA A 244 21.66 3.99 33.10
C ALA A 244 23.10 3.51 32.81
N LEU A 245 23.59 3.78 31.60
CA LEU A 245 24.97 3.42 31.21
C LEU A 245 26.03 4.22 31.98
N SER A 246 25.73 5.47 32.32
CA SER A 246 26.60 6.35 33.11
C SER A 246 26.66 5.90 34.57
N ARG A 247 25.50 5.59 35.20
CA ARG A 247 25.41 5.04 36.56
C ARG A 247 26.25 3.79 36.70
N ARG A 248 26.10 2.84 35.76
CA ARG A 248 26.82 1.57 35.77
C ARG A 248 28.33 1.72 35.69
N ARG A 249 28.83 2.79 35.08
CA ARG A 249 30.27 3.08 34.93
C ARG A 249 30.78 4.16 35.89
N ASN A 250 29.94 4.59 36.83
CA ASN A 250 30.25 5.66 37.79
C ASN A 250 30.75 6.96 37.11
N ILE A 251 30.18 7.29 35.94
CA ILE A 251 30.51 8.51 35.20
C ILE A 251 29.64 9.65 35.72
N THR A 252 30.27 10.62 36.38
CA THR A 252 29.59 11.79 36.94
C THR A 252 29.69 12.97 35.95
N GLY A 253 28.74 13.08 35.02
CA GLY A 253 28.63 14.23 34.13
C GLY A 253 27.71 14.03 32.92
N ASP A 254 27.16 15.15 32.40
CA ASP A 254 26.26 15.17 31.23
C ASP A 254 27.01 15.13 29.88
N VAL A 255 28.29 14.79 29.89
CA VAL A 255 29.15 14.75 28.70
C VAL A 255 30.02 13.50 28.70
N ILE A 256 30.18 12.89 27.52
CA ILE A 256 31.07 11.74 27.33
C ILE A 256 32.09 12.01 26.23
N ASN A 257 33.27 11.43 26.39
CA ASN A 257 34.29 11.41 25.34
C ASN A 257 34.13 10.17 24.43
N LYS A 258 34.97 10.09 23.39
CA LYS A 258 34.92 9.02 22.39
C LYS A 258 35.17 7.61 22.96
N ALA A 259 36.03 7.49 23.98
CA ALA A 259 36.33 6.22 24.63
C ALA A 259 35.14 5.73 25.46
N GLN A 260 34.54 6.62 26.26
CA GLN A 260 33.32 6.31 27.01
C GLN A 260 32.15 5.93 26.10
N LEU A 261 32.02 6.60 24.94
CA LEU A 261 31.02 6.23 23.94
C LEU A 261 31.27 4.83 23.34
N LYS A 262 32.53 4.44 23.16
CA LYS A 262 32.90 3.09 22.70
C LYS A 262 32.44 2.04 23.70
N ASP A 263 32.68 2.26 24.98
CA ASP A 263 32.22 1.35 26.03
C ASP A 263 30.69 1.26 26.05
N PHE A 264 30.00 2.39 25.93
CA PHE A 264 28.53 2.43 25.85
C PHE A 264 28.02 1.62 24.66
N TRP A 265 28.64 1.78 23.49
CA TRP A 265 28.28 1.04 22.29
C TRP A 265 28.50 -0.47 22.44
N ASP A 266 29.60 -0.90 23.03
CA ASP A 266 29.89 -2.33 23.17
C ASP A 266 28.87 -3.04 24.06
N GLN A 267 28.33 -2.34 25.06
CA GLN A 267 27.22 -2.84 25.88
C GLN A 267 25.88 -2.84 25.13
N ILE A 268 25.56 -1.77 24.39
CA ILE A 268 24.31 -1.70 23.61
C ILE A 268 24.30 -2.73 22.46
N ALA A 269 25.47 -3.00 21.87
CA ALA A 269 25.64 -3.90 20.74
C ALA A 269 25.69 -5.38 21.14
N ASP A 270 25.81 -5.69 22.43
CA ASP A 270 25.79 -7.06 22.95
C ASP A 270 24.52 -7.79 22.49
N GLN A 271 24.69 -9.05 22.07
CA GLN A 271 23.62 -9.90 21.56
C GLN A 271 23.05 -10.84 22.63
N SER A 272 23.66 -10.87 23.82
CA SER A 272 23.15 -11.68 24.93
C SER A 272 21.87 -11.06 25.51
N PHE A 273 20.85 -11.90 25.67
CA PHE A 273 19.57 -11.49 26.25
C PHE A 273 19.74 -10.99 27.69
N ASP A 274 20.53 -11.70 28.49
CA ASP A 274 20.79 -11.36 29.90
C ASP A 274 21.44 -9.96 30.04
N SER A 275 22.39 -9.59 29.16
CA SER A 275 23.01 -8.26 29.16
C SER A 275 22.04 -7.15 28.74
N ARG A 276 21.19 -7.43 27.75
CA ARG A 276 20.12 -6.49 27.33
C ARG A 276 19.03 -6.33 28.37
N LEU A 277 18.64 -7.42 29.03
CA LEU A 277 17.67 -7.41 30.11
C LEU A 277 18.20 -6.63 31.30
N GLN A 278 19.46 -6.84 31.69
CA GLN A 278 20.10 -6.05 32.74
C GLN A 278 20.15 -4.57 32.35
N THR A 279 20.57 -4.25 31.12
CA THR A 279 20.61 -2.85 30.64
C THR A 279 19.22 -2.22 30.61
N PHE A 280 18.17 -3.01 30.30
CA PHE A 280 16.79 -2.56 30.36
C PHE A 280 16.33 -2.35 31.81
N PHE A 281 16.67 -3.26 32.71
CA PHE A 281 16.39 -3.16 34.14
C PHE A 281 17.05 -1.92 34.75
N ASP A 282 18.35 -1.71 34.51
CA ASP A 282 19.14 -0.55 34.95
C ASP A 282 18.56 0.79 34.44
N MET A 283 17.79 0.75 33.35
CA MET A 283 17.11 1.92 32.77
C MET A 283 15.74 2.19 33.43
N VAL A 284 15.08 1.17 33.98
CA VAL A 284 13.82 1.34 34.73
C VAL A 284 14.08 1.66 36.19
N ASP A 285 15.05 0.97 36.80
CA ASP A 285 15.52 1.17 38.17
C ASP A 285 16.35 2.47 38.25
N LYS A 286 15.75 3.52 38.84
CA LYS A 286 16.34 4.87 38.88
C LYS A 286 17.20 5.10 40.10
N ASP A 287 16.85 4.49 41.23
CA ASP A 287 17.58 4.62 42.49
C ASP A 287 18.67 3.55 42.67
N ALA A 288 18.75 2.59 41.73
CA ALA A 288 19.71 1.49 41.69
C ALA A 288 19.62 0.57 42.92
N ASP A 289 18.42 0.43 43.49
CA ASP A 289 18.17 -0.43 44.64
C ASP A 289 17.96 -1.92 44.26
N GLY A 290 17.93 -2.22 42.95
CA GLY A 290 17.73 -3.57 42.43
C GLY A 290 16.27 -3.99 42.40
N ARG A 291 15.33 -3.06 42.58
CA ARG A 291 13.88 -3.26 42.62
C ARG A 291 13.23 -2.24 41.70
N ILE A 292 12.05 -2.59 41.19
CA ILE A 292 11.25 -1.69 40.35
C ILE A 292 9.94 -1.41 41.07
N SER A 293 9.75 -0.17 41.51
CA SER A 293 8.52 0.34 42.11
C SER A 293 7.41 0.58 41.08
N GLU A 294 6.16 0.71 41.54
CA GLU A 294 5.02 1.05 40.67
C GLU A 294 5.23 2.40 39.95
N GLU A 295 5.81 3.37 40.63
CA GLU A 295 6.13 4.69 40.08
C GLU A 295 7.12 4.63 38.93
N GLU A 296 8.14 3.77 39.03
CA GLU A 296 9.14 3.54 37.99
C GLU A 296 8.53 2.82 36.79
N VAL A 297 7.69 1.79 37.02
CA VAL A 297 6.92 1.12 35.95
C VAL A 297 6.08 2.13 35.17
N ARG A 298 5.35 2.99 35.89
CA ARG A 298 4.51 4.05 35.28
C ARG A 298 5.34 4.99 34.43
N GLU A 299 6.51 5.41 34.92
CA GLU A 299 7.37 6.34 34.20
C GLU A 299 7.93 5.74 32.91
N ILE A 300 8.44 4.51 32.95
CA ILE A 300 8.96 3.85 31.76
C ILE A 300 7.86 3.52 30.73
N ILE A 301 6.63 3.22 31.18
CA ILE A 301 5.47 3.08 30.30
C ILE A 301 5.19 4.41 29.59
N SER A 302 5.21 5.53 30.32
CA SER A 302 5.02 6.87 29.75
C SER A 302 6.10 7.21 28.70
N LEU A 303 7.37 6.91 29.01
CA LEU A 303 8.50 7.10 28.08
C LEU A 303 8.39 6.22 26.84
N SER A 304 8.05 4.95 27.01
CA SER A 304 7.83 4.00 25.92
C SER A 304 6.64 4.43 25.05
N ALA A 305 5.54 4.87 25.66
CA ALA A 305 4.37 5.38 24.96
C ALA A 305 4.68 6.66 24.16
N SER A 306 5.45 7.58 24.73
CA SER A 306 5.95 8.80 24.07
C SER A 306 6.80 8.44 22.84
N ALA A 307 7.78 7.55 23.01
CA ALA A 307 8.68 7.09 21.94
C ALA A 307 7.93 6.41 20.77
N ASN A 308 6.79 5.76 21.04
CA ASN A 308 5.95 5.06 20.06
C ASN A 308 4.72 5.88 19.58
N LYS A 309 4.58 7.13 20.03
CA LYS A 309 3.44 8.02 19.69
C LYS A 309 2.08 7.47 20.12
N LEU A 310 2.03 6.81 21.28
CA LEU A 310 0.83 6.19 21.85
C LEU A 310 0.23 7.05 22.98
N SER A 311 -0.38 8.17 22.60
CA SER A 311 -0.89 9.16 23.56
C SER A 311 -1.98 8.63 24.49
N ASN A 312 -2.76 7.62 24.09
CA ASN A 312 -3.76 7.01 24.97
C ASN A 312 -3.11 6.16 26.06
N ILE A 313 -2.03 5.43 25.74
CA ILE A 313 -1.29 4.64 26.73
C ILE A 313 -0.63 5.56 27.75
N GLN A 314 -0.06 6.67 27.29
CA GLN A 314 0.54 7.66 28.17
C GLN A 314 -0.46 8.23 29.20
N LYS A 315 -1.72 8.44 28.81
CA LYS A 315 -2.77 8.96 29.71
C LYS A 315 -3.28 7.94 30.73
N GLN A 316 -3.16 6.64 30.43
CA GLN A 316 -3.62 5.54 31.29
C GLN A 316 -2.43 4.80 31.92
N ALA A 317 -1.26 5.44 31.99
CA ALA A 317 -0.04 4.81 32.48
C ALA A 317 -0.20 4.29 33.92
N ASP A 318 -0.98 4.97 34.76
CA ASP A 318 -1.28 4.55 36.13
C ASP A 318 -2.04 3.21 36.16
N GLU A 319 -3.14 3.11 35.39
CA GLU A 319 -3.96 1.88 35.29
C GLU A 319 -3.14 0.70 34.77
N TYR A 320 -2.22 0.98 33.83
CA TYR A 320 -1.36 -0.04 33.24
C TYR A 320 -0.19 -0.44 34.13
N ALA A 321 0.34 0.48 34.95
CA ALA A 321 1.34 0.15 35.96
C ALA A 321 0.72 -0.78 37.02
N ALA A 322 -0.46 -0.44 37.55
CA ALA A 322 -1.19 -1.28 38.49
C ALA A 322 -1.46 -2.68 37.93
N LEU A 323 -1.85 -2.79 36.64
CA LEU A 323 -2.05 -4.08 35.97
C LEU A 323 -0.77 -4.93 35.91
N ILE A 324 0.38 -4.28 35.71
CA ILE A 324 1.68 -4.96 35.66
C ILE A 324 2.10 -5.38 37.07
N MET A 325 1.91 -4.52 38.08
CA MET A 325 2.20 -4.84 39.48
C MET A 325 1.35 -6.01 39.98
N GLU A 326 0.05 -6.04 39.66
CA GLU A 326 -0.86 -7.13 40.03
C GLU A 326 -0.39 -8.50 39.49
N GLU A 327 0.23 -8.52 38.31
CA GLU A 327 0.70 -9.75 37.66
C GLU A 327 2.15 -10.13 38.06
N LEU A 328 3.01 -9.14 38.32
CA LEU A 328 4.44 -9.35 38.62
C LEU A 328 4.81 -9.30 40.10
N ASP A 329 3.92 -8.81 40.94
CA ASP A 329 4.04 -8.77 42.40
C ASP A 329 2.78 -9.37 43.07
N PRO A 330 2.56 -10.70 42.92
CA PRO A 330 1.38 -11.36 43.49
C PRO A 330 1.39 -11.38 45.02
N ASP A 331 2.56 -11.18 45.64
CA ASP A 331 2.75 -11.16 47.07
C ASP A 331 2.56 -9.73 47.65
N ASN A 332 2.25 -8.74 46.80
CA ASN A 332 1.96 -7.34 47.13
C ASN A 332 3.06 -6.68 47.97
N LEU A 333 4.32 -6.93 47.59
CA LEU A 333 5.53 -6.40 48.20
C LEU A 333 5.80 -4.93 47.83
N GLY A 334 5.14 -4.42 46.79
CA GLY A 334 5.27 -3.07 46.25
C GLY A 334 6.42 -2.91 45.25
N PHE A 335 7.07 -4.00 44.83
CA PHE A 335 8.22 -3.93 43.91
C PHE A 335 8.41 -5.20 43.07
N ILE A 336 8.99 -5.04 41.88
CA ILE A 336 9.31 -6.10 40.93
C ILE A 336 10.82 -6.33 40.91
N MET A 337 11.25 -7.58 41.12
CA MET A 337 12.66 -7.98 40.93
C MET A 337 12.94 -8.41 39.49
N ILE A 338 14.21 -8.36 39.07
CA ILE A 338 14.64 -8.72 37.71
C ILE A 338 14.20 -10.13 37.29
N GLU A 339 14.17 -11.09 38.22
CA GLU A 339 13.74 -12.48 37.97
C GLU A 339 12.26 -12.58 37.60
N ASN A 340 11.42 -11.73 38.19
CA ASN A 340 9.98 -11.66 37.89
C ASN A 340 9.77 -11.07 36.49
N LEU A 341 10.53 -10.02 36.15
CA LEU A 341 10.50 -9.39 34.82
C LEU A 341 11.02 -10.35 33.73
N GLU A 342 12.08 -11.10 34.02
CA GLU A 342 12.63 -12.15 33.14
C GLU A 342 11.55 -13.19 32.82
N THR A 343 10.85 -13.66 33.86
CA THR A 343 9.81 -14.69 33.74
C THR A 343 8.73 -14.27 32.74
N LEU A 344 8.30 -13.01 32.73
CA LEU A 344 7.23 -12.53 31.85
C LEU A 344 7.73 -12.11 30.46
N LEU A 345 8.96 -11.62 30.33
CA LEU A 345 9.57 -11.40 29.00
C LEU A 345 9.88 -12.72 28.29
N LEU A 346 10.15 -13.80 29.04
CA LEU A 346 10.27 -15.16 28.53
C LEU A 346 8.92 -15.86 28.33
N GLN A 347 7.90 -15.55 29.15
CA GLN A 347 6.54 -16.09 29.07
C GLN A 347 5.58 -15.29 28.19
N ALA A 348 5.97 -14.09 27.72
CA ALA A 348 5.17 -13.24 26.83
C ALA A 348 4.58 -14.14 25.75
N PRO A 349 3.24 -14.20 25.66
CA PRO A 349 2.53 -15.37 25.21
C PRO A 349 3.06 -15.76 23.86
N THR A 350 3.55 -17.00 23.82
CA THR A 350 3.96 -17.65 22.60
C THR A 350 2.72 -17.79 21.72
N THR A 351 2.43 -16.74 20.97
CA THR A 351 1.60 -16.72 19.76
C THR A 351 0.54 -17.82 19.72
N GLN A 352 -0.52 -17.69 20.52
CA GLN A 352 -1.63 -18.65 20.53
C GLN A 352 -2.49 -18.65 19.25
N SER A 353 -2.14 -17.89 18.20
CA SER A 353 -2.66 -18.14 16.84
C SER A 353 -1.60 -18.46 15.79
N VAL A 354 -0.30 -18.28 16.08
CA VAL A 354 0.77 -18.51 15.08
C VAL A 354 1.64 -19.72 15.41
N ARG A 355 1.70 -20.21 16.66
CA ARG A 355 2.60 -21.34 17.00
C ARG A 355 2.08 -22.69 16.53
N GLY A 356 0.75 -22.89 16.58
CA GLY A 356 0.09 -24.04 15.97
C GLY A 356 0.17 -24.00 14.45
N GLU A 357 0.03 -22.80 13.86
CA GLU A 357 0.14 -22.64 12.41
C GLU A 357 1.57 -22.65 11.91
N SER A 358 2.60 -22.17 12.62
CA SER A 358 3.97 -22.02 12.12
C SER A 358 4.73 -23.34 11.99
N LYS A 359 4.61 -24.25 12.97
CA LYS A 359 5.15 -25.62 12.84
C LYS A 359 4.34 -26.44 11.84
N ASN A 360 3.02 -26.31 11.84
CA ASN A 360 2.19 -26.94 10.81
C ASN A 360 2.42 -26.32 9.44
N LEU A 361 2.77 -25.04 9.33
CA LEU A 361 3.09 -24.33 8.10
C LEU A 361 4.47 -24.72 7.65
N SER A 362 5.49 -24.87 8.51
CA SER A 362 6.81 -25.37 8.09
C SER A 362 6.76 -26.83 7.65
N VAL A 363 5.91 -27.66 8.29
CA VAL A 363 5.63 -29.05 7.90
C VAL A 363 4.73 -29.14 6.66
N MET A 364 3.70 -28.30 6.53
CA MET A 364 2.89 -28.18 5.31
C MET A 364 3.70 -27.53 4.19
N LEU A 365 4.63 -26.63 4.48
CA LEU A 365 5.57 -26.07 3.53
C LEU A 365 6.49 -27.19 3.07
N SER A 366 7.08 -27.99 3.97
CA SER A 366 7.96 -29.08 3.55
C SER A 366 7.21 -30.21 2.82
N GLN A 367 5.96 -30.53 3.20
CA GLN A 367 5.13 -31.53 2.53
C GLN A 367 4.51 -31.03 1.21
N LYS A 368 4.05 -29.77 1.15
CA LYS A 368 3.34 -29.19 0.00
C LYS A 368 4.28 -28.48 -1.00
N LEU A 369 5.49 -28.04 -0.58
CA LEU A 369 6.58 -27.63 -1.49
C LEU A 369 7.36 -28.82 -2.07
N ARG A 370 7.19 -30.04 -1.54
CA ARG A 370 7.75 -31.26 -2.14
C ARG A 370 6.94 -31.72 -3.37
N ASN A 371 6.47 -30.78 -4.20
CA ASN A 371 5.98 -31.11 -5.54
C ASN A 371 5.92 -29.96 -6.57
N THR A 372 6.79 -28.94 -6.50
CA THR A 372 6.89 -27.94 -7.60
C THR A 372 8.31 -27.58 -8.03
N ASN A 373 9.31 -28.35 -7.63
CA ASN A 373 10.70 -28.11 -8.04
C ASN A 373 11.09 -29.00 -9.23
N ASN A 374 10.70 -28.57 -10.44
CA ASN A 374 11.36 -28.85 -11.73
C ASN A 374 10.49 -28.39 -12.91
N ARG A 375 10.16 -27.09 -13.00
CA ARG A 375 9.61 -26.50 -14.23
C ARG A 375 10.60 -25.52 -14.82
N ASN A 376 11.08 -25.83 -16.01
CA ASN A 376 12.04 -25.07 -16.81
C ASN A 376 11.74 -23.55 -16.78
N ILE A 377 12.77 -22.70 -16.82
CA ILE A 377 12.67 -21.23 -16.85
C ILE A 377 11.69 -20.76 -17.96
N ILE A 378 11.68 -21.46 -19.10
CA ILE A 378 10.77 -21.21 -20.22
C ILE A 378 9.32 -21.50 -19.84
N HIS A 379 9.04 -22.61 -19.14
CA HIS A 379 7.69 -22.91 -18.66
C HIS A 379 7.23 -21.91 -17.60
N ARG A 380 8.11 -21.44 -16.70
CA ARG A 380 7.79 -20.37 -15.74
C ARG A 380 7.49 -19.04 -16.44
N GLY A 381 8.25 -18.71 -17.48
CA GLY A 381 8.00 -17.54 -18.31
C GLY A 381 6.69 -17.64 -19.10
N PHE A 382 6.38 -18.83 -19.63
CA PHE A 382 5.13 -19.10 -20.34
C PHE A 382 3.92 -19.05 -19.41
N ASP A 383 4.00 -19.69 -18.24
CA ASP A 383 2.93 -19.65 -17.22
C ASP A 383 2.73 -18.19 -16.76
N GLY A 384 3.80 -17.44 -16.50
CA GLY A 384 3.73 -16.02 -16.14
C GLY A 384 3.13 -15.14 -17.25
N PHE A 385 3.46 -15.39 -18.53
CA PHE A 385 2.87 -14.71 -19.66
C PHE A 385 1.39 -15.09 -19.85
N LYS A 386 1.04 -16.36 -19.66
CA LYS A 386 -0.33 -16.87 -19.72
C LYS A 386 -1.20 -16.20 -18.67
N TYR A 387 -0.76 -16.16 -17.40
CA TYR A 387 -1.49 -15.46 -16.35
C TYR A 387 -1.59 -13.96 -16.64
N PHE A 388 -0.51 -13.32 -17.07
CA PHE A 388 -0.55 -11.91 -17.46
C PHE A 388 -1.58 -11.61 -18.56
N LEU A 389 -1.63 -12.46 -19.59
CA LEU A 389 -2.61 -12.35 -20.67
C LEU A 389 -4.02 -12.60 -20.14
N GLN A 390 -4.21 -13.63 -19.31
CA GLN A 390 -5.50 -13.98 -18.73
C GLN A 390 -6.05 -12.88 -17.81
N ASP A 391 -5.21 -12.18 -17.05
CA ASP A 391 -5.64 -11.11 -16.15
C ASP A 391 -5.88 -9.79 -16.90
N ASN A 392 -5.16 -9.55 -18.00
CA ASN A 392 -5.17 -8.27 -18.70
C ASN A 392 -5.73 -8.33 -20.13
N TRP A 393 -6.34 -9.44 -20.55
CA TRP A 393 -6.79 -9.62 -21.94
C TRP A 393 -7.75 -8.51 -22.39
N GLN A 394 -8.66 -8.08 -21.52
CA GLN A 394 -9.60 -6.97 -21.80
C GLN A 394 -8.86 -5.66 -22.09
N ARG A 395 -7.83 -5.35 -21.30
CA ARG A 395 -7.00 -4.14 -21.48
C ARG A 395 -6.21 -4.21 -22.77
N ILE A 396 -5.59 -5.35 -23.03
CA ILE A 396 -4.79 -5.59 -24.24
C ILE A 396 -5.67 -5.46 -25.49
N TRP A 397 -6.83 -6.11 -25.49
CA TRP A 397 -7.80 -6.04 -26.59
C TRP A 397 -8.19 -4.58 -26.91
N VAL A 398 -8.57 -3.79 -25.90
CA VAL A 398 -8.97 -2.39 -26.11
C VAL A 398 -7.82 -1.53 -26.60
N ILE A 399 -6.60 -1.72 -26.08
CA ILE A 399 -5.41 -0.99 -26.54
C ILE A 399 -5.07 -1.35 -27.98
N VAL A 400 -5.11 -2.63 -28.35
CA VAL A 400 -4.86 -3.10 -29.72
C VAL A 400 -5.88 -2.50 -30.68
N LEU A 401 -7.17 -2.50 -30.31
CA LEU A 401 -8.23 -1.89 -31.10
C LEU A 401 -8.01 -0.38 -31.29
N TRP A 402 -7.64 0.34 -30.22
CA TRP A 402 -7.36 1.77 -30.27
C TRP A 402 -6.14 2.10 -31.14
N ILE A 403 -5.03 1.38 -30.99
CA ILE A 403 -3.83 1.55 -31.83
C ILE A 403 -4.14 1.20 -33.29
N GLY A 404 -4.90 0.13 -33.54
CA GLY A 404 -5.32 -0.27 -34.88
C GLY A 404 -6.17 0.81 -35.57
N ALA A 405 -7.13 1.39 -34.86
CA ALA A 405 -7.94 2.50 -35.38
C ALA A 405 -7.09 3.75 -35.68
N MET A 406 -6.16 4.09 -34.77
CA MET A 406 -5.22 5.20 -34.94
C MET A 406 -4.32 5.01 -36.17
N ALA A 407 -3.70 3.84 -36.31
CA ALA A 407 -2.85 3.51 -37.45
C ALA A 407 -3.63 3.51 -38.76
N GLY A 408 -4.83 2.91 -38.78
CA GLY A 408 -5.70 2.88 -39.95
C GLY A 408 -6.11 4.29 -40.42
N LEU A 409 -6.56 5.15 -39.50
CA LEU A 409 -6.94 6.53 -39.82
C LEU A 409 -5.75 7.37 -40.29
N PHE A 410 -4.60 7.23 -39.62
CA PHE A 410 -3.37 7.91 -40.01
C PHE A 410 -2.97 7.53 -41.44
N THR A 411 -2.86 6.22 -41.73
CA THR A 411 -2.46 5.71 -43.04
C THR A 411 -3.47 6.09 -44.12
N TRP A 412 -4.77 6.00 -43.84
CA TRP A 412 -5.80 6.42 -44.78
C TRP A 412 -5.68 7.90 -45.18
N LYS A 413 -5.53 8.79 -44.20
CA LYS A 413 -5.35 10.22 -44.50
C LYS A 413 -4.01 10.53 -45.14
N TYR A 414 -2.95 9.84 -44.74
CA TYR A 414 -1.64 9.97 -45.34
C TYR A 414 -1.71 9.67 -46.84
N ILE A 415 -2.28 8.52 -47.23
CA ILE A 415 -2.45 8.14 -48.64
C ILE A 415 -3.38 9.11 -49.37
N GLN A 416 -4.47 9.54 -48.73
CA GLN A 416 -5.38 10.51 -49.35
C GLN A 416 -4.66 11.82 -49.71
N TYR A 417 -3.81 12.36 -48.84
CA TYR A 417 -3.12 13.61 -49.09
C TYR A 417 -1.90 13.45 -49.99
N LYS A 418 -1.29 12.27 -50.05
CA LYS A 418 -0.25 11.94 -51.04
C LYS A 418 -0.76 12.06 -52.48
N ASN A 419 -2.04 11.76 -52.70
CA ASN A 419 -2.68 11.81 -54.03
C ASN A 419 -3.37 13.16 -54.32
N ARG A 420 -3.03 14.24 -53.62
CA ARG A 420 -3.58 15.59 -53.85
C ARG A 420 -2.50 16.53 -54.37
N ALA A 421 -2.89 17.54 -55.14
CA ALA A 421 -1.98 18.61 -55.62
C ALA A 421 -1.22 19.35 -54.50
N ALA A 422 -1.73 19.33 -53.26
CA ALA A 422 -1.03 19.85 -52.09
C ALA A 422 0.26 19.09 -51.74
N PHE A 423 0.38 17.83 -52.17
CA PHE A 423 1.57 17.02 -51.98
C PHE A 423 2.74 17.50 -52.84
N ASP A 424 2.46 18.00 -54.05
CA ASP A 424 3.53 18.41 -54.98
C ASP A 424 4.36 19.58 -54.40
N VAL A 425 3.75 20.41 -53.55
CA VAL A 425 4.41 21.54 -52.87
C VAL A 425 4.93 21.18 -51.47
N MET A 426 4.04 20.68 -50.60
CA MET A 426 4.36 20.44 -49.19
C MET A 426 4.98 19.05 -48.93
N GLY A 427 4.87 18.12 -49.87
CA GLY A 427 5.44 16.77 -49.80
C GLY A 427 4.91 15.92 -48.65
N HIS A 428 5.80 15.13 -48.03
CA HIS A 428 5.42 14.24 -46.93
C HIS A 428 4.96 14.98 -45.67
N CYS A 429 5.27 16.26 -45.52
CA CYS A 429 4.92 17.04 -44.34
C CYS A 429 3.42 17.28 -44.23
N VAL A 430 2.73 17.61 -45.34
CA VAL A 430 1.26 17.73 -45.33
C VAL A 430 0.59 16.38 -45.04
N CYS A 431 1.16 15.27 -45.53
CA CYS A 431 0.63 13.94 -45.26
C CYS A 431 0.76 13.57 -43.77
N LEU A 432 1.92 13.85 -43.17
CA LEU A 432 2.18 13.65 -41.74
C LEU A 432 1.28 14.54 -40.89
N ALA A 433 1.14 15.83 -41.25
CA ALA A 433 0.32 16.78 -40.53
C ALA A 433 -1.16 16.40 -40.57
N LYS A 434 -1.69 15.98 -41.72
CA LYS A 434 -3.10 15.58 -41.87
C LYS A 434 -3.40 14.19 -41.33
N GLY A 435 -2.46 13.25 -41.44
CA GLY A 435 -2.53 11.95 -40.76
C GLY A 435 -2.62 12.13 -39.24
N ALA A 436 -1.71 12.93 -38.67
CA ALA A 436 -1.72 13.26 -37.25
C ALA A 436 -3.00 14.00 -36.84
N ALA A 437 -3.48 14.96 -37.65
CA ALA A 437 -4.74 15.66 -37.39
C ALA A 437 -5.94 14.71 -37.31
N GLU A 438 -6.03 13.68 -38.18
CA GLU A 438 -7.14 12.73 -38.14
C GLU A 438 -7.12 11.89 -36.86
N THR A 439 -5.94 11.46 -36.44
CA THR A 439 -5.78 10.75 -35.17
C THR A 439 -6.12 11.63 -33.96
N LEU A 440 -5.81 12.93 -34.03
CA LEU A 440 -6.19 13.90 -33.00
C LEU A 440 -7.70 14.08 -32.92
N LYS A 441 -8.43 14.13 -34.04
CA LYS A 441 -9.91 14.19 -34.01
C LYS A 441 -10.50 13.01 -33.24
N LEU A 442 -10.02 11.79 -33.51
CA LEU A 442 -10.46 10.59 -32.79
C LEU A 442 -10.13 10.69 -31.30
N ASN A 443 -8.88 11.02 -30.95
CA ASN A 443 -8.49 11.06 -29.54
C ASN A 443 -9.14 12.19 -28.74
N MET A 444 -9.34 13.36 -29.36
CA MET A 444 -10.10 14.45 -28.77
C MET A 444 -11.58 14.06 -28.61
N ALA A 445 -12.15 13.26 -29.49
CA ALA A 445 -13.49 12.67 -29.26
C ALA A 445 -13.49 11.67 -28.09
N LEU A 446 -12.54 10.74 -28.07
CA LEU A 446 -12.50 9.65 -27.10
C LEU A 446 -12.15 10.11 -25.68
N ILE A 447 -11.30 11.13 -25.49
CA ILE A 447 -10.80 11.53 -24.15
C ILE A 447 -11.91 11.97 -23.18
N LEU A 448 -13.06 12.42 -23.68
CA LEU A 448 -14.23 12.80 -22.88
C LEU A 448 -15.02 11.60 -22.35
N LEU A 449 -15.03 10.47 -23.07
CA LEU A 449 -15.86 9.33 -22.72
C LEU A 449 -15.43 8.69 -21.38
N PRO A 450 -14.13 8.45 -21.10
CA PRO A 450 -13.71 7.85 -19.83
C PRO A 450 -13.97 8.70 -18.59
N VAL A 451 -14.22 10.01 -18.75
CA VAL A 451 -14.56 10.90 -17.62
C VAL A 451 -16.07 11.04 -17.39
N CYS A 452 -16.88 10.40 -18.24
CA CYS A 452 -18.34 10.30 -18.09
C CYS A 452 -18.71 9.19 -17.07
N ARG A 453 -18.48 9.47 -15.78
CA ARG A 453 -18.57 8.49 -14.68
C ARG A 453 -19.95 7.87 -14.52
N ASN A 454 -21.03 8.64 -14.71
CA ASN A 454 -22.39 8.11 -14.61
C ASN A 454 -22.66 7.13 -15.75
N THR A 455 -22.29 7.52 -16.97
CA THR A 455 -22.45 6.70 -18.18
C THR A 455 -21.64 5.41 -18.07
N ILE A 456 -20.39 5.48 -17.61
CA ILE A 456 -19.52 4.31 -17.41
C ILE A 456 -20.07 3.39 -16.32
N THR A 457 -20.53 3.96 -15.19
CA THR A 457 -21.13 3.17 -14.11
C THR A 457 -22.41 2.47 -14.59
N TRP A 458 -23.23 3.14 -15.41
CA TRP A 458 -24.41 2.57 -16.02
C TRP A 458 -24.05 1.45 -17.01
N LEU A 459 -23.11 1.68 -17.92
CA LEU A 459 -22.63 0.68 -18.88
C LEU A 459 -22.11 -0.56 -18.15
N ARG A 460 -21.26 -0.39 -17.15
CA ARG A 460 -20.72 -1.49 -16.35
C ARG A 460 -21.79 -2.30 -15.62
N ASN A 461 -22.78 -1.63 -15.01
CA ASN A 461 -23.74 -2.29 -14.13
C ASN A 461 -25.00 -2.81 -14.85
N LYS A 462 -25.38 -2.22 -16.00
CA LYS A 462 -26.64 -2.51 -16.70
C LYS A 462 -26.45 -3.26 -18.01
N THR A 463 -25.26 -3.20 -18.61
CA THR A 463 -24.98 -3.87 -19.88
C THR A 463 -23.99 -5.02 -19.70
N LYS A 464 -23.97 -5.96 -20.65
CA LYS A 464 -22.96 -7.03 -20.70
C LYS A 464 -21.61 -6.56 -21.25
N LEU A 465 -21.45 -5.27 -21.59
CA LEU A 465 -20.20 -4.73 -22.13
C LEU A 465 -19.03 -4.81 -21.14
N GLY A 466 -19.30 -4.83 -19.84
CA GLY A 466 -18.26 -5.01 -18.81
C GLY A 466 -17.53 -6.35 -18.86
N VAL A 467 -18.03 -7.32 -19.66
CA VAL A 467 -17.33 -8.59 -19.93
C VAL A 467 -16.18 -8.40 -20.92
N VAL A 468 -16.25 -7.40 -21.80
CA VAL A 468 -15.27 -7.17 -22.88
C VAL A 468 -14.46 -5.90 -22.65
N VAL A 469 -15.05 -4.88 -22.01
CA VAL A 469 -14.43 -3.57 -21.81
C VAL A 469 -14.12 -3.36 -20.32
N PRO A 470 -12.86 -3.07 -19.95
CA PRO A 470 -12.44 -2.85 -18.56
C PRO A 470 -12.83 -1.42 -18.12
N PHE A 471 -14.12 -1.20 -17.84
CA PHE A 471 -14.64 0.12 -17.48
C PHE A 471 -14.05 0.71 -16.19
N ASP A 472 -13.49 -0.13 -15.31
CA ASP A 472 -12.85 0.31 -14.07
C ASP A 472 -11.49 0.99 -14.31
N ASP A 473 -10.87 0.78 -15.49
CA ASP A 473 -9.64 1.44 -15.92
C ASP A 473 -9.87 2.71 -16.75
N ASN A 474 -11.08 3.26 -16.73
CA ASN A 474 -11.44 4.45 -17.51
C ASN A 474 -10.43 5.60 -17.35
N LEU A 475 -10.01 5.93 -16.13
CA LEU A 475 -9.03 7.01 -15.88
C LEU A 475 -7.62 6.64 -16.33
N ASN A 476 -7.26 5.36 -16.31
CA ASN A 476 -5.99 4.89 -16.86
C ASN A 476 -6.00 4.99 -18.39
N PHE A 477 -7.11 4.61 -19.02
CA PHE A 477 -7.31 4.79 -20.46
C PHE A 477 -7.32 6.27 -20.88
N HIS A 478 -7.94 7.16 -20.08
CA HIS A 478 -7.87 8.62 -20.29
C HIS A 478 -6.43 9.14 -20.36
N LYS A 479 -5.54 8.65 -19.47
CA LYS A 479 -4.11 9.02 -19.48
C LYS A 479 -3.39 8.49 -20.73
N VAL A 480 -3.73 7.28 -21.18
CA VAL A 480 -3.16 6.69 -22.42
C VAL A 480 -3.59 7.49 -23.65
N ILE A 481 -4.87 7.87 -23.74
CA ILE A 481 -5.37 8.75 -24.82
C ILE A 481 -4.66 10.10 -24.76
N ALA A 482 -4.48 10.70 -23.57
CA ALA A 482 -3.77 11.95 -23.42
C ALA A 482 -2.32 11.87 -23.95
N LEU A 483 -1.62 10.75 -23.74
CA LEU A 483 -0.31 10.51 -24.35
C LEU A 483 -0.40 10.46 -25.88
N GLY A 484 -1.39 9.77 -26.43
CA GLY A 484 -1.65 9.75 -27.87
C GLY A 484 -1.94 11.14 -28.45
N ILE A 485 -2.65 12.00 -27.70
CA ILE A 485 -2.89 13.39 -28.06
C ILE A 485 -1.57 14.17 -28.07
N THR A 486 -0.73 14.05 -27.05
CA THR A 486 0.57 14.74 -27.00
C THR A 486 1.43 14.41 -28.22
N ILE A 487 1.52 13.12 -28.58
CA ILE A 487 2.28 12.67 -29.76
C ILE A 487 1.65 13.22 -31.04
N GLY A 488 0.32 13.11 -31.18
CA GLY A 488 -0.41 13.63 -32.35
C GLY A 488 -0.26 15.14 -32.51
N VAL A 489 -0.34 15.91 -31.43
CA VAL A 489 -0.17 17.37 -31.43
C VAL A 489 1.25 17.73 -31.81
N GLY A 490 2.25 17.03 -31.27
CA GLY A 490 3.66 17.21 -31.65
C GLY A 490 3.86 16.99 -33.15
N LEU A 491 3.44 15.84 -33.68
CA LEU A 491 3.55 15.55 -35.11
C LEU A 491 2.80 16.56 -35.99
N HIS A 492 1.58 16.93 -35.61
CA HIS A 492 0.75 17.88 -36.35
C HIS A 492 1.34 19.30 -36.37
N ALA A 493 1.68 19.84 -35.18
CA ALA A 493 2.18 21.19 -35.04
C ALA A 493 3.59 21.36 -35.61
N ILE A 494 4.48 20.39 -35.37
CA ILE A 494 5.85 20.44 -35.92
C ILE A 494 5.80 20.33 -37.44
N SER A 495 4.98 19.44 -38.02
CA SER A 495 4.87 19.32 -39.48
C SER A 495 4.39 20.62 -40.12
N HIS A 496 3.40 21.30 -39.53
CA HIS A 496 2.93 22.58 -40.05
C HIS A 496 3.95 23.72 -39.87
N LEU A 497 4.47 23.91 -38.66
CA LEU A 497 5.35 25.04 -38.33
C LEU A 497 6.77 24.89 -38.90
N ALA A 498 7.35 23.70 -38.82
CA ALA A 498 8.75 23.47 -39.17
C ALA A 498 8.94 22.95 -40.61
N CYS A 499 7.88 22.53 -41.31
CA CYS A 499 8.01 21.98 -42.65
C CYS A 499 7.03 22.56 -43.68
N ASP A 500 5.71 22.52 -43.45
CA ASP A 500 4.74 22.99 -44.46
C ASP A 500 4.89 24.49 -44.73
N PHE A 501 4.93 25.33 -43.68
CA PHE A 501 5.05 26.77 -43.85
C PHE A 501 6.37 27.18 -44.53
N PRO A 502 7.55 26.68 -44.12
CA PRO A 502 8.79 26.94 -44.85
C PRO A 502 8.74 26.51 -46.33
N ARG A 503 8.14 25.35 -46.63
CA ARG A 503 8.02 24.84 -48.01
C ARG A 503 7.10 25.70 -48.88
N LEU A 504 6.01 26.22 -48.33
CA LEU A 504 5.11 27.13 -49.04
C LEU A 504 5.79 28.47 -49.36
N LEU A 505 6.68 28.95 -48.49
CA LEU A 505 7.46 30.17 -48.72
C LEU A 505 8.59 29.96 -49.73
N SER A 506 9.22 28.77 -49.73
CA SER A 506 10.34 28.48 -50.62
C SER A 506 9.94 27.97 -52.01
N ALA A 507 8.65 27.70 -52.24
CA ALA A 507 8.15 27.23 -53.52
C ALA A 507 8.31 28.30 -54.60
N THR A 508 8.69 27.90 -55.81
CA THR A 508 8.66 28.80 -56.97
C THR A 508 7.22 29.18 -57.32
N VAL A 509 7.02 30.27 -58.06
CA VAL A 509 5.67 30.76 -58.45
C VAL A 509 4.89 29.66 -59.20
N GLU A 510 5.56 28.91 -60.08
CA GLU A 510 4.96 27.79 -60.82
C GLU A 510 4.59 26.61 -59.90
N GLU A 511 5.45 26.27 -58.94
CA GLU A 511 5.16 25.23 -57.95
C GLU A 511 4.03 25.63 -57.00
N TYR A 512 3.90 26.92 -56.66
CA TYR A 512 2.89 27.43 -55.75
C TYR A 512 1.49 27.58 -56.40
N GLU A 513 1.41 27.64 -57.73
CA GLU A 513 0.15 27.84 -58.48
C GLU A 513 -1.03 26.96 -57.98
N PRO A 514 -0.87 25.65 -57.70
CA PRO A 514 -1.96 24.84 -57.18
C PRO A 514 -2.48 25.28 -55.80
N MET A 515 -1.67 26.01 -55.02
CA MET A 515 -1.97 26.48 -53.66
C MET A 515 -2.73 27.80 -53.63
N VAL A 516 -2.75 28.56 -54.73
CA VAL A 516 -3.47 29.84 -54.85
C VAL A 516 -4.96 29.68 -54.50
N GLN A 517 -5.57 28.57 -54.90
CA GLN A 517 -6.98 28.27 -54.57
C GLN A 517 -7.24 28.16 -53.06
N TYR A 518 -6.23 27.85 -52.24
CA TYR A 518 -6.35 27.64 -50.79
C TYR A 518 -5.88 28.85 -49.99
N PHE A 519 -4.78 29.47 -50.39
CA PHE A 519 -4.09 30.50 -49.62
C PHE A 519 -4.06 31.88 -50.30
N GLY A 520 -4.51 32.01 -51.55
CA GLY A 520 -4.39 33.24 -52.32
C GLY A 520 -2.98 33.44 -52.86
N GLU A 521 -2.59 34.69 -53.11
CA GLU A 521 -1.24 35.04 -53.54
C GLU A 521 -0.17 34.53 -52.57
N GLN A 522 1.02 34.20 -53.09
CA GLN A 522 2.10 33.63 -52.27
C GLN A 522 2.56 34.65 -51.21
N PRO A 523 2.51 34.30 -49.91
CA PRO A 523 2.94 35.22 -48.86
C PRO A 523 4.47 35.35 -48.79
N ASP A 524 4.97 36.56 -48.59
CA ASP A 524 6.42 36.82 -48.44
C ASP A 524 6.97 36.50 -47.04
N SER A 525 6.09 36.27 -46.06
CA SER A 525 6.49 36.14 -44.65
C SER A 525 5.84 34.96 -43.96
N TYR A 526 6.65 34.21 -43.20
CA TYR A 526 6.21 33.14 -42.32
C TYR A 526 5.11 33.57 -41.34
N TRP A 527 5.16 34.82 -40.88
CA TRP A 527 4.18 35.36 -39.94
C TRP A 527 2.78 35.48 -40.52
N HIS A 528 2.62 35.46 -41.85
CA HIS A 528 1.31 35.41 -42.50
C HIS A 528 0.54 34.16 -42.05
N PHE A 529 1.14 32.97 -42.21
CA PHE A 529 0.53 31.70 -41.82
C PHE A 529 0.29 31.57 -40.31
N VAL A 530 1.15 32.18 -39.48
CA VAL A 530 0.99 32.18 -38.03
C VAL A 530 -0.17 33.09 -37.58
N LYS A 531 -0.35 34.24 -38.22
CA LYS A 531 -1.43 35.21 -37.89
C LYS A 531 -2.78 34.80 -38.45
N GLU A 532 -2.82 33.88 -39.41
CA GLU A 532 -4.07 33.30 -39.89
C GLU A 532 -4.83 32.56 -38.78
N ALA A 533 -6.16 32.46 -38.96
CA ALA A 533 -7.07 31.81 -38.03
C ALA A 533 -6.63 30.39 -37.61
N VAL A 534 -5.98 29.64 -38.50
CA VAL A 534 -5.51 28.27 -38.19
C VAL A 534 -4.20 28.30 -37.38
N GLY A 535 -3.30 29.24 -37.66
CA GLY A 535 -2.00 29.39 -36.99
C GLY A 535 -2.14 29.78 -35.52
N TYR A 536 -2.74 30.93 -35.22
CA TYR A 536 -2.80 31.41 -33.84
C TYR A 536 -3.70 30.54 -32.95
N THR A 537 -4.81 30.01 -33.48
CA THR A 537 -5.66 29.09 -32.71
C THR A 537 -4.90 27.80 -32.38
N GLY A 538 -4.11 27.28 -33.32
CA GLY A 538 -3.24 26.13 -33.11
C GLY A 538 -2.22 26.36 -31.99
N ILE A 539 -1.49 27.48 -32.05
CA ILE A 539 -0.46 27.83 -31.04
C ILE A 539 -1.08 28.03 -29.66
N ILE A 540 -2.19 28.77 -29.56
CA ILE A 540 -2.90 28.98 -28.28
C ILE A 540 -3.33 27.64 -27.69
N MET A 541 -3.90 26.73 -28.50
CA MET A 541 -4.27 25.39 -28.03
C MET A 541 -3.06 24.62 -27.51
N VAL A 542 -1.94 24.60 -28.24
CA VAL A 542 -0.71 23.92 -27.82
C VAL A 542 -0.21 24.44 -26.47
N VAL A 543 -0.17 25.77 -26.28
CA VAL A 543 0.26 26.39 -25.02
C VAL A 543 -0.66 26.01 -23.86
N LEU A 544 -1.99 26.12 -24.04
CA LEU A 544 -2.95 25.76 -23.00
C LEU A 544 -2.88 24.27 -22.65
N MET A 545 -2.72 23.41 -23.64
CA MET A 545 -2.56 21.97 -23.44
C MET A 545 -1.25 21.64 -22.75
N ALA A 546 -0.15 22.32 -23.07
CA ALA A 546 1.13 22.15 -22.38
C ALA A 546 1.02 22.50 -20.89
N ILE A 547 0.34 23.60 -20.54
CA ILE A 547 0.07 23.98 -19.15
C ILE A 547 -0.79 22.91 -18.46
N ALA A 548 -1.89 22.47 -19.08
CA ALA A 548 -2.78 21.49 -18.49
C ALA A 548 -2.11 20.11 -18.30
N PHE A 549 -1.33 19.64 -19.28
CA PHE A 549 -0.68 18.33 -19.24
C PHE A 549 0.50 18.30 -18.26
N THR A 550 1.30 19.38 -18.18
CA THR A 550 2.38 19.48 -17.20
C THR A 550 1.85 19.46 -15.77
N LEU A 551 0.83 20.28 -15.46
CA LEU A 551 0.22 20.32 -14.13
C LEU A 551 -0.57 19.04 -13.77
N ALA A 552 -1.01 18.26 -14.77
CA ALA A 552 -1.64 16.96 -14.56
C ALA A 552 -0.64 15.83 -14.23
N THR A 553 0.67 16.04 -14.39
CA THR A 553 1.67 15.02 -14.07
C THR A 553 1.64 14.65 -12.58
N PRO A 554 1.89 13.37 -12.20
CA PRO A 554 1.83 12.93 -10.80
C PRO A 554 2.75 13.72 -9.86
N TRP A 555 3.84 14.28 -10.36
CA TRP A 555 4.90 14.93 -9.61
C TRP A 555 4.45 16.31 -9.14
N LEU A 556 3.88 17.11 -10.07
CA LEU A 556 3.36 18.45 -9.81
C LEU A 556 1.99 18.39 -9.12
N ARG A 557 1.10 17.48 -9.54
CA ARG A 557 -0.21 17.30 -8.91
C ARG A 557 -0.12 16.86 -7.44
N ARG A 558 0.86 16.00 -7.10
CA ARG A 558 1.08 15.54 -5.71
C ARG A 558 1.99 16.47 -4.91
N GLY A 559 2.48 17.57 -5.49
CA GLY A 559 3.36 18.51 -4.80
C GLY A 559 4.68 17.90 -4.31
N ARG A 560 5.18 16.83 -4.97
CA ARG A 560 6.44 16.15 -4.59
C ARG A 560 7.70 16.91 -5.01
N LEU A 561 7.55 17.97 -5.82
CA LEU A 561 8.64 18.86 -6.20
C LEU A 561 8.74 20.01 -5.20
N ASN A 562 9.88 20.10 -4.50
CA ASN A 562 10.21 21.22 -3.62
C ASN A 562 10.62 22.44 -4.44
N LEU A 563 9.63 23.17 -4.95
CA LEU A 563 9.81 24.42 -5.70
C LEU A 563 9.88 25.65 -4.77
N PRO A 564 10.51 26.76 -5.21
CA PRO A 564 10.57 28.00 -4.44
C PRO A 564 9.17 28.57 -4.14
N LYS A 565 9.05 29.33 -3.03
CA LYS A 565 7.78 29.80 -2.44
C LYS A 565 6.74 30.37 -3.43
N PRO A 566 7.07 31.20 -4.45
CA PRO A 566 6.06 31.70 -5.38
C PRO A 566 5.48 30.61 -6.29
N LEU A 567 6.30 29.64 -6.71
CA LEU A 567 5.89 28.55 -7.60
C LEU A 567 5.17 27.42 -6.86
N LYS A 568 5.31 27.33 -5.54
CA LYS A 568 4.59 26.32 -4.73
C LYS A 568 3.07 26.45 -4.85
N LYS A 569 2.55 27.67 -5.03
CA LYS A 569 1.11 27.93 -5.27
C LYS A 569 0.60 27.38 -6.60
N LEU A 570 1.49 27.15 -7.57
CA LEU A 570 1.18 26.58 -8.88
C LEU A 570 1.26 25.04 -8.89
N THR A 571 1.48 24.42 -7.74
CA THR A 571 1.53 22.95 -7.59
C THR A 571 0.44 22.46 -6.64
N GLY A 572 0.07 21.18 -6.76
CA GLY A 572 -0.98 20.57 -5.97
C GLY A 572 -2.29 20.35 -6.72
N PHE A 573 -3.27 19.76 -6.03
CA PHE A 573 -4.53 19.31 -6.62
C PHE A 573 -5.38 20.47 -7.17
N ASN A 574 -5.44 21.61 -6.48
CA ASN A 574 -6.22 22.77 -6.93
C ASN A 574 -5.65 23.35 -8.24
N ALA A 575 -4.33 23.50 -8.34
CA ALA A 575 -3.67 23.97 -9.56
C ALA A 575 -3.93 23.02 -10.74
N PHE A 576 -3.83 21.70 -10.50
CA PHE A 576 -4.26 20.70 -11.46
C PHE A 576 -5.73 20.89 -11.87
N TRP A 577 -6.65 21.03 -10.92
CA TRP A 577 -8.08 21.11 -11.21
C TRP A 577 -8.43 22.32 -12.07
N TYR A 578 -7.95 23.52 -11.72
CA TYR A 578 -8.22 24.73 -12.49
C TYR A 578 -7.56 24.72 -13.87
N SER A 579 -6.29 24.33 -13.96
CA SER A 579 -5.60 24.23 -15.25
C SER A 579 -6.22 23.17 -16.16
N HIS A 580 -6.75 22.07 -15.61
CA HIS A 580 -7.41 21.05 -16.41
C HIS A 580 -8.70 21.59 -17.07
N HIS A 581 -9.43 22.53 -16.43
CA HIS A 581 -10.62 23.18 -17.01
C HIS A 581 -10.32 24.05 -18.24
N LEU A 582 -9.05 24.38 -18.53
CA LEU A 582 -8.64 25.00 -19.79
C LEU A 582 -9.07 24.19 -21.02
N PHE A 583 -9.42 22.91 -20.85
CA PHE A 583 -10.02 22.10 -21.90
C PHE A 583 -11.24 22.79 -22.55
N VAL A 584 -12.05 23.56 -21.80
CA VAL A 584 -13.23 24.26 -22.37
C VAL A 584 -12.80 25.27 -23.44
N ILE A 585 -11.71 26.00 -23.18
CA ILE A 585 -11.13 26.96 -24.13
C ILE A 585 -10.51 26.20 -25.31
N VAL A 586 -9.77 25.13 -25.04
CA VAL A 586 -9.14 24.30 -26.09
C VAL A 586 -10.18 23.71 -27.04
N TYR A 587 -11.31 23.19 -26.56
CA TYR A 587 -12.37 22.66 -27.43
C TYR A 587 -13.07 23.74 -28.25
N THR A 588 -13.32 24.91 -27.65
CA THR A 588 -13.85 26.07 -28.39
C THR A 588 -12.90 26.46 -29.52
N MET A 589 -11.61 26.57 -29.23
CA MET A 589 -10.58 26.87 -30.23
C MET A 589 -10.43 25.74 -31.26
N LEU A 590 -10.57 24.48 -30.88
CA LEU A 590 -10.51 23.33 -31.79
C LEU A 590 -11.64 23.38 -32.83
N ILE A 591 -12.85 23.79 -32.41
CA ILE A 591 -13.98 23.99 -33.32
C ILE A 591 -13.69 25.14 -34.30
N VAL A 592 -13.22 26.30 -33.80
CA VAL A 592 -12.86 27.44 -34.64
C VAL A 592 -11.74 27.08 -35.62
N HIS A 593 -10.67 26.46 -35.13
CA HIS A 593 -9.55 25.94 -35.91
C HIS A 593 -10.03 25.00 -37.02
N SER A 594 -10.99 24.12 -36.70
CA SER A 594 -11.55 23.15 -37.66
C SER A 594 -12.45 23.79 -38.72
N ILE A 595 -13.24 24.80 -38.35
CA ILE A 595 -14.10 25.53 -39.28
C ILE A 595 -13.26 26.34 -40.27
N LYS A 596 -12.11 26.86 -39.84
CA LYS A 596 -11.22 27.72 -40.63
C LYS A 596 -10.10 26.98 -41.37
N ILE A 597 -10.10 25.65 -41.41
CA ILE A 597 -9.08 24.85 -42.14
C ILE A 597 -8.98 25.31 -43.61
N TYR A 598 -7.76 25.56 -44.06
CA TYR A 598 -7.45 26.13 -45.38
C TYR A 598 -7.55 25.12 -46.55
N LEU A 599 -7.15 23.85 -46.36
CA LEU A 599 -7.14 22.80 -47.42
C LEU A 599 -8.52 22.17 -47.73
N THR A 600 -9.59 22.59 -47.07
CA THR A 600 -10.94 22.02 -47.29
C THR A 600 -12.00 23.09 -47.00
N LYS A 601 -12.62 23.64 -48.04
CA LYS A 601 -13.58 24.75 -47.90
C LYS A 601 -15.01 24.28 -47.61
N GLU A 602 -15.44 23.18 -48.23
CA GLU A 602 -16.79 22.64 -48.08
C GLU A 602 -17.07 22.13 -46.66
N TRP A 603 -18.17 22.59 -46.07
CA TRP A 603 -18.49 22.36 -44.66
C TRP A 603 -18.70 20.87 -44.32
N TYR A 604 -19.33 20.10 -45.20
CA TYR A 604 -19.61 18.68 -44.97
C TYR A 604 -18.35 17.80 -45.07
N LYS A 605 -17.28 18.27 -45.73
CA LYS A 605 -15.97 17.59 -45.76
C LYS A 605 -15.11 17.89 -44.53
N LYS A 606 -15.49 18.87 -43.70
CA LYS A 606 -14.80 19.21 -42.44
C LYS A 606 -15.22 18.24 -41.34
N THR A 607 -14.63 17.05 -41.31
CA THR A 607 -15.07 15.93 -40.45
C THR A 607 -14.97 16.18 -38.94
N THR A 608 -14.27 17.19 -38.45
CA THR A 608 -14.04 17.37 -37.00
C THR A 608 -15.33 17.48 -36.19
N TRP A 609 -16.35 18.18 -36.68
CA TRP A 609 -17.62 18.31 -35.96
C TRP A 609 -18.34 16.96 -35.82
N MET A 610 -18.17 16.05 -36.78
CA MET A 610 -18.76 14.71 -36.76
C MET A 610 -18.15 13.85 -35.65
N TYR A 611 -16.84 13.93 -35.46
CA TYR A 611 -16.14 13.24 -34.36
C TYR A 611 -16.55 13.81 -33.00
N LEU A 612 -16.69 15.13 -32.89
CA LEU A 612 -16.89 15.81 -31.62
C LEU A 612 -18.36 15.90 -31.16
N ALA A 613 -19.33 15.88 -32.07
CA ALA A 613 -20.74 16.13 -31.74
C ALA A 613 -21.27 15.15 -30.68
N ILE A 614 -21.10 13.84 -30.89
CA ILE A 614 -21.65 12.82 -29.98
C ILE A 614 -20.95 12.86 -28.60
N PRO A 615 -19.60 12.83 -28.49
CA PRO A 615 -18.95 12.84 -27.18
C PRO A 615 -19.16 14.13 -26.39
N ILE A 616 -19.16 15.30 -27.05
CA ILE A 616 -19.43 16.58 -26.38
C ILE A 616 -20.87 16.61 -25.88
N MET A 617 -21.84 16.18 -26.69
CA MET A 617 -23.24 16.11 -26.28
C MET A 617 -23.41 15.15 -25.10
N LEU A 618 -22.84 13.95 -25.16
CA LEU A 618 -22.89 12.98 -24.05
C LEU A 618 -22.28 13.55 -22.77
N TYR A 619 -21.10 14.18 -22.87
CA TYR A 619 -20.46 14.84 -21.73
C TYR A 619 -21.32 15.97 -21.16
N ALA A 620 -21.87 16.84 -22.01
CA ALA A 620 -22.73 17.94 -21.60
C ALA A 620 -24.03 17.44 -20.95
N CYS A 621 -24.67 16.42 -21.52
CA CYS A 621 -25.84 15.76 -20.94
C CYS A 621 -25.51 15.14 -19.57
N GLU A 622 -24.35 14.48 -19.41
CA GLU A 622 -23.95 13.94 -18.11
C GLU A 622 -23.73 15.06 -17.08
N ARG A 623 -23.07 16.16 -17.47
CA ARG A 623 -22.88 17.33 -16.60
C ARG A 623 -24.22 17.97 -16.21
N LEU A 624 -25.17 18.05 -17.14
CA LEU A 624 -26.52 18.56 -16.89
C LEU A 624 -27.30 17.64 -15.94
N ILE A 625 -27.32 16.33 -16.19
CA ILE A 625 -27.96 15.34 -15.31
C ILE A 625 -27.38 15.45 -13.89
N ARG A 626 -26.06 15.60 -13.77
CA ARG A 626 -25.42 15.78 -12.47
C ARG A 626 -25.85 17.08 -11.80
N ALA A 627 -25.89 18.19 -12.52
CA ALA A 627 -26.36 19.47 -11.97
C ALA A 627 -27.82 19.41 -11.51
N LEU A 628 -28.68 18.70 -12.25
CA LEU A 628 -30.08 18.50 -11.87
C LEU A 628 -30.22 17.56 -10.66
N ARG A 629 -29.43 16.47 -10.59
CA ARG A 629 -29.42 15.52 -9.47
C ARG A 629 -28.84 16.12 -8.19
N SER A 630 -27.76 16.89 -8.29
CA SER A 630 -27.10 17.52 -7.14
C SER A 630 -27.90 18.70 -6.56
N SER A 631 -28.85 19.24 -7.33
CA SER A 631 -29.86 20.21 -6.88
C SER A 631 -30.94 19.57 -6.00
N VAL A 632 -30.99 18.23 -5.91
CA VAL A 632 -32.01 17.50 -5.13
C VAL A 632 -31.64 17.50 -3.65
N LYS A 633 -32.40 18.28 -2.88
CA LYS A 633 -32.64 18.29 -1.42
C LYS A 633 -31.43 17.95 -0.50
N PRO A 634 -31.06 18.86 0.43
CA PRO A 634 -30.03 18.57 1.43
C PRO A 634 -30.39 17.35 2.28
N VAL A 635 -29.39 16.51 2.56
CA VAL A 635 -29.55 15.37 3.47
C VAL A 635 -29.55 15.86 4.91
N LYS A 636 -30.36 15.21 5.76
CA LYS A 636 -30.37 15.49 7.20
C LYS A 636 -29.18 14.80 7.84
N ILE A 637 -28.42 15.53 8.65
CA ILE A 637 -27.35 14.96 9.46
C ILE A 637 -28.00 14.28 10.67
N LEU A 638 -27.80 12.97 10.80
CA LEU A 638 -28.33 12.16 11.91
C LEU A 638 -27.37 12.17 13.09
N LYS A 639 -26.07 12.11 12.82
CA LYS A 639 -25.03 12.02 13.85
C LYS A 639 -23.69 12.49 13.32
N VAL A 640 -22.92 13.12 14.20
CA VAL A 640 -21.58 13.61 13.93
C VAL A 640 -20.66 13.11 15.04
N ALA A 641 -19.49 12.58 14.65
CA ALA A 641 -18.46 12.19 15.59
C ALA A 641 -17.10 12.73 15.13
N VAL A 642 -16.37 13.38 16.04
CA VAL A 642 -15.01 13.86 15.80
C VAL A 642 -14.04 13.02 16.63
N TYR A 643 -13.16 12.29 15.94
CA TYR A 643 -12.21 11.35 16.55
C TYR A 643 -10.83 11.97 16.78
N ALA A 644 -10.08 11.43 17.75
CA ALA A 644 -8.74 11.92 18.12
C ALA A 644 -7.72 11.81 16.95
N GLY A 645 -7.93 10.88 16.01
CA GLY A 645 -7.12 10.70 14.79
C GLY A 645 -7.39 11.71 13.66
N ASN A 646 -7.92 12.90 13.96
CA ASN A 646 -8.25 13.90 12.93
C ASN A 646 -9.24 13.38 11.86
N VAL A 647 -10.17 12.52 12.27
CA VAL A 647 -11.24 11.98 11.42
C VAL A 647 -12.59 12.52 11.87
N LEU A 648 -13.34 13.07 10.92
CA LEU A 648 -14.74 13.48 11.07
C LEU A 648 -15.62 12.39 10.46
N THR A 649 -16.60 11.91 11.22
CA THR A 649 -17.58 10.95 10.73
C THR A 649 -18.95 11.60 10.67
N LEU A 650 -19.58 11.49 9.50
CA LEU A 650 -20.90 12.03 9.23
C LEU A 650 -21.86 10.89 8.94
N HIS A 651 -22.90 10.75 9.76
CA HIS A 651 -24.06 9.91 9.49
C HIS A 651 -25.18 10.81 8.98
N MET A 652 -25.75 10.45 7.85
CA MET A 652 -26.76 11.22 7.15
C MET A 652 -27.95 10.36 6.75
N SER A 653 -29.12 10.98 6.64
CA SER A 653 -30.34 10.32 6.18
C SER A 653 -30.16 9.79 4.77
N ARG A 654 -30.59 8.55 4.53
CA ARG A 654 -30.59 7.97 3.19
C ARG A 654 -31.72 8.56 2.34
N PRO A 655 -31.44 9.21 1.20
CA PRO A 655 -32.50 9.72 0.33
C PRO A 655 -33.34 8.59 -0.26
N HIS A 656 -34.63 8.86 -0.49
CA HIS A 656 -35.54 7.90 -1.12
C HIS A 656 -35.01 7.49 -2.52
N GLY A 657 -34.90 6.18 -2.76
CA GLY A 657 -34.35 5.64 -4.02
C GLY A 657 -32.82 5.59 -4.11
N PHE A 658 -32.07 6.05 -3.10
CA PHE A 658 -30.60 5.95 -3.08
C PHE A 658 -30.16 4.50 -2.87
N ARG A 659 -29.82 3.80 -3.96
CA ARG A 659 -29.37 2.40 -3.97
C ARG A 659 -27.89 2.33 -4.36
N TYR A 660 -27.07 1.75 -3.48
CA TYR A 660 -25.63 1.62 -3.66
C TYR A 660 -25.14 0.20 -3.36
N LYS A 661 -23.89 -0.10 -3.72
CA LYS A 661 -23.17 -1.33 -3.41
C LYS A 661 -21.98 -1.01 -2.50
N SER A 662 -21.53 -1.98 -1.68
CA SER A 662 -20.33 -1.80 -0.86
C SER A 662 -19.09 -1.50 -1.71
N GLY A 663 -18.21 -0.66 -1.16
CA GLY A 663 -17.03 -0.17 -1.86
C GLY A 663 -17.28 1.02 -2.80
N GLN A 664 -18.53 1.42 -3.04
CA GLN A 664 -18.83 2.66 -3.79
C GLN A 664 -18.49 3.91 -2.97
N TYR A 665 -18.35 5.04 -3.68
CA TYR A 665 -18.12 6.35 -3.08
C TYR A 665 -19.20 7.36 -3.52
N MET A 666 -19.30 8.48 -2.81
CA MET A 666 -20.17 9.59 -3.17
C MET A 666 -19.41 10.91 -3.06
N PHE A 667 -19.87 11.95 -3.74
CA PHE A 667 -19.40 13.30 -3.54
C PHE A 667 -20.23 14.00 -2.48
N VAL A 668 -19.56 14.77 -1.64
CA VAL A 668 -20.16 15.56 -0.56
C VAL A 668 -19.84 17.03 -0.80
N ASN A 669 -20.85 17.88 -0.69
CA ASN A 669 -20.73 19.33 -0.68
C ASN A 669 -21.32 19.88 0.63
N CYS A 670 -20.62 20.84 1.23
CA CYS A 670 -21.08 21.57 2.40
C CYS A 670 -21.03 23.06 2.10
N LYS A 671 -22.21 23.67 1.93
CA LYS A 671 -22.33 25.09 1.56
C LYS A 671 -21.70 26.05 2.57
N ALA A 672 -21.60 25.64 3.84
CA ALA A 672 -20.96 26.42 4.90
C ALA A 672 -19.42 26.47 4.77
N VAL A 673 -18.82 25.57 4.00
CA VAL A 673 -17.38 25.54 3.70
C VAL A 673 -17.12 26.15 2.33
N SER A 674 -17.72 25.59 1.29
CA SER A 674 -17.62 26.09 -0.08
C SER A 674 -18.87 25.70 -0.88
N PRO A 675 -19.58 26.66 -1.50
CA PRO A 675 -20.80 26.37 -2.23
C PRO A 675 -20.58 25.61 -3.55
N PHE A 676 -19.35 25.60 -4.09
CA PHE A 676 -19.04 25.03 -5.40
C PHE A 676 -18.19 23.75 -5.36
N GLU A 677 -17.50 23.50 -4.25
CA GLU A 677 -16.58 22.36 -4.16
C GLU A 677 -17.28 21.06 -3.77
N TRP A 678 -17.00 20.00 -4.54
CA TRP A 678 -17.50 18.66 -4.29
C TRP A 678 -16.32 17.73 -4.05
N HIS A 679 -16.31 17.04 -2.91
CA HIS A 679 -15.22 16.16 -2.51
C HIS A 679 -15.68 14.70 -2.43
N PRO A 680 -14.94 13.74 -3.01
CA PRO A 680 -15.33 12.33 -3.03
C PRO A 680 -14.96 11.61 -1.72
N PHE A 681 -15.88 10.83 -1.17
CA PHE A 681 -15.68 10.00 0.02
C PHE A 681 -16.32 8.62 -0.14
N SER A 682 -15.60 7.57 0.25
CA SER A 682 -16.10 6.20 0.29
C SER A 682 -17.30 6.09 1.22
N ILE A 683 -18.34 5.38 0.78
CA ILE A 683 -19.50 5.09 1.61
C ILE A 683 -19.08 4.00 2.60
N THR A 684 -19.15 4.30 3.90
CA THR A 684 -18.70 3.37 4.96
C THR A 684 -19.84 2.55 5.56
N SER A 685 -21.08 2.96 5.35
CA SER A 685 -22.29 2.18 5.70
C SER A 685 -22.48 0.99 4.75
N ALA A 686 -23.17 -0.06 5.20
CA ALA A 686 -23.54 -1.18 4.36
C ALA A 686 -24.81 -0.87 3.54
N PRO A 687 -24.96 -1.42 2.32
CA PRO A 687 -26.14 -1.19 1.47
C PRO A 687 -27.50 -1.47 2.13
N LYS A 688 -27.54 -2.32 3.16
CA LYS A 688 -28.71 -2.67 3.95
C LYS A 688 -29.02 -1.68 5.08
N ASP A 689 -28.09 -0.78 5.42
CA ASP A 689 -28.28 0.21 6.48
C ASP A 689 -29.30 1.29 6.04
N ASP A 690 -30.10 1.77 7.00
CA ASP A 690 -31.10 2.84 6.80
C ASP A 690 -30.49 4.25 6.76
N TYR A 691 -29.19 4.36 7.01
CA TYR A 691 -28.41 5.59 6.97
C TYR A 691 -27.26 5.48 5.97
N LEU A 692 -26.71 6.64 5.62
CA LEU A 692 -25.44 6.74 4.89
C LEU A 692 -24.37 7.26 5.83
N SER A 693 -23.18 6.70 5.78
CA SER A 693 -22.04 7.24 6.54
C SER A 693 -20.79 7.42 5.69
N VAL A 694 -20.00 8.43 6.05
CA VAL A 694 -18.68 8.72 5.49
C VAL A 694 -17.70 9.05 6.61
N HIS A 695 -16.44 8.62 6.46
CA HIS A 695 -15.33 8.93 7.36
C HIS A 695 -14.31 9.78 6.62
N ILE A 696 -14.09 11.00 7.13
CA ILE A 696 -13.33 12.06 6.45
C ILE A 696 -12.11 12.40 7.29
N ARG A 697 -10.91 12.07 6.80
CA ARG A 697 -9.65 12.50 7.42
C ARG A 697 -9.36 13.96 7.07
N THR A 698 -8.97 14.78 8.04
CA THR A 698 -8.61 16.18 7.79
C THR A 698 -7.18 16.30 7.30
N LEU A 699 -7.00 16.45 5.99
CA LEU A 699 -5.69 16.55 5.32
C LEU A 699 -5.53 17.84 4.52
N GLY A 700 -6.62 18.50 4.13
CA GLY A 700 -6.63 19.72 3.32
C GLY A 700 -7.49 20.83 3.92
N ASP A 701 -7.40 22.01 3.31
CA ASP A 701 -8.15 23.23 3.64
C ASP A 701 -9.65 22.98 3.76
N TRP A 702 -10.28 22.36 2.74
CA TRP A 702 -11.71 22.07 2.75
C TRP A 702 -12.09 21.11 3.88
N THR A 703 -11.35 20.01 4.06
CA THR A 703 -11.65 19.02 5.11
C THR A 703 -11.44 19.57 6.52
N GLN A 704 -10.45 20.44 6.72
CA GLN A 704 -10.19 21.10 8.00
C GLN A 704 -11.29 22.11 8.35
N GLN A 705 -11.73 22.89 7.37
CA GLN A 705 -12.88 23.79 7.54
C GLN A 705 -14.15 22.99 7.82
N LEU A 706 -14.39 21.89 7.10
CA LEU A 706 -15.53 21.00 7.35
C LEU A 706 -15.54 20.51 8.81
N LYS A 707 -14.42 19.99 9.31
CA LYS A 707 -14.28 19.59 10.72
C LYS A 707 -14.56 20.75 11.65
N THR A 708 -14.01 21.94 11.40
CA THR A 708 -14.23 23.13 12.24
C THR A 708 -15.71 23.52 12.30
N VAL A 709 -16.41 23.55 11.16
CA VAL A 709 -17.83 23.91 11.11
C VAL A 709 -18.67 22.90 11.87
N PHE A 710 -18.43 21.59 11.66
CA PHE A 710 -19.16 20.54 12.37
C PHE A 710 -18.82 20.45 13.85
N ALA A 711 -17.55 20.69 14.23
CA ALA A 711 -17.13 20.75 15.62
C ALA A 711 -17.78 21.92 16.38
N LYS A 712 -17.92 23.09 15.74
CA LYS A 712 -18.65 24.23 16.32
C LYS A 712 -20.14 23.94 16.53
N ALA A 713 -20.74 23.14 15.65
CA ALA A 713 -22.15 22.75 15.76
C ALA A 713 -22.39 21.67 16.83
N CYS A 714 -21.36 20.91 17.22
CA CYS A 714 -21.44 19.94 18.31
C CYS A 714 -21.10 20.65 19.64
N GLN A 715 -22.10 20.98 20.46
CA GLN A 715 -21.84 21.48 21.82
C GLN A 715 -21.18 20.37 22.68
N PRO A 716 -20.31 20.70 23.64
CA PRO A 716 -19.79 19.71 24.59
C PRO A 716 -20.93 19.14 25.45
N SER A 717 -21.02 17.82 25.56
CA SER A 717 -21.90 17.19 26.55
C SER A 717 -21.46 17.59 27.96
N ALA A 718 -22.40 18.00 28.82
CA ALA A 718 -22.16 18.45 30.20
C ALA A 718 -21.58 17.35 31.12
N ASN A 719 -21.55 16.08 30.68
CA ASN A 719 -21.06 14.96 31.47
C ASN A 719 -19.70 14.47 30.93
N GLY A 720 -18.62 15.05 31.47
CA GLY A 720 -17.23 14.85 31.06
C GLY A 720 -16.66 13.43 31.28
N LYS A 721 -17.12 12.43 30.51
CA LYS A 721 -16.56 11.07 30.54
C LYS A 721 -16.05 10.51 29.20
N SER A 722 -15.91 11.32 28.16
CA SER A 722 -15.17 10.90 26.96
C SER A 722 -14.64 12.09 26.19
N GLY A 723 -13.36 12.09 25.84
CA GLY A 723 -12.71 13.11 25.00
C GLY A 723 -13.16 13.12 23.54
N LEU A 724 -14.35 12.59 23.24
CA LEU A 724 -14.97 12.51 21.93
C LEU A 724 -16.14 13.50 21.88
N LEU A 725 -16.06 14.53 21.02
CA LEU A 725 -17.21 15.39 20.73
C LEU A 725 -18.21 14.57 19.89
N ARG A 726 -19.28 14.12 20.56
CA ARG A 726 -20.36 13.32 19.97
C ARG A 726 -21.67 14.05 20.24
N ALA A 727 -22.24 14.62 19.20
CA ALA A 727 -23.61 15.10 19.24
C ALA A 727 -24.49 13.95 18.72
N ASP A 728 -25.01 13.14 19.63
CA ASP A 728 -26.12 12.23 19.32
C ASP A 728 -27.42 13.05 19.35
N TYR A 729 -28.37 12.77 18.45
CA TYR A 729 -29.62 13.52 18.29
C TYR A 729 -30.53 13.32 19.52
N GLN A 730 -30.37 14.14 20.56
CA GLN A 730 -31.21 14.17 21.75
C GLN A 730 -31.81 15.57 21.92
N GLY A 731 -33.09 15.70 21.56
CA GLY A 731 -34.01 16.70 22.15
C GLY A 731 -33.94 18.16 21.67
N GLU A 732 -32.76 18.75 21.48
CA GLU A 732 -32.62 20.15 21.03
C GLU A 732 -31.82 20.19 19.73
N ASN A 733 -32.29 20.91 18.71
CA ASN A 733 -31.68 20.90 17.37
C ASN A 733 -30.34 21.65 17.34
N PRO A 734 -29.16 20.98 17.28
CA PRO A 734 -27.98 21.64 16.74
C PRO A 734 -28.28 22.02 15.29
N ASN A 735 -28.12 23.29 14.94
CA ASN A 735 -28.31 23.79 13.58
C ASN A 735 -27.13 23.31 12.71
N PHE A 736 -27.15 22.03 12.32
CA PHE A 736 -26.10 21.45 11.49
C PHE A 736 -26.07 22.08 10.10
N PRO A 737 -24.88 22.25 9.51
CA PRO A 737 -24.75 22.74 8.14
C PRO A 737 -25.50 21.87 7.14
N LYS A 738 -26.07 22.50 6.12
CA LYS A 738 -26.70 21.80 5.00
C LYS A 738 -25.63 21.08 4.17
N VAL A 739 -25.76 19.75 4.08
CA VAL A 739 -24.91 18.89 3.25
C VAL A 739 -25.70 18.40 2.04
N LEU A 740 -25.05 18.45 0.87
CA LEU A 740 -25.56 17.87 -0.38
C LEU A 740 -24.70 16.67 -0.73
N ILE A 741 -25.32 15.65 -1.32
CA ILE A 741 -24.64 14.45 -1.80
C ILE A 741 -24.91 14.19 -3.27
N ASP A 742 -23.92 13.65 -3.97
CA ASP A 742 -24.04 13.19 -5.34
C ASP A 742 -23.40 11.81 -5.50
N GLY A 743 -24.17 10.84 -5.99
CA GLY A 743 -23.73 9.46 -6.10
C GLY A 743 -24.91 8.48 -6.14
N PRO A 744 -24.64 7.17 -5.99
CA PRO A 744 -23.33 6.55 -5.76
C PRO A 744 -22.50 6.37 -7.04
N TYR A 745 -21.17 6.36 -6.90
CA TYR A 745 -20.20 6.15 -7.97
C TYR A 745 -19.46 4.82 -7.79
N GLY A 746 -19.20 4.14 -8.91
CA GLY A 746 -18.50 2.85 -8.92
C GLY A 746 -17.01 2.95 -8.57
N ALA A 747 -16.51 1.94 -7.86
CA ALA A 747 -15.09 1.69 -7.62
C ALA A 747 -14.73 0.19 -7.80
N PRO A 748 -13.46 -0.17 -8.09
CA PRO A 748 -13.06 -1.56 -8.34
C PRO A 748 -13.36 -2.52 -7.18
N ALA A 749 -13.32 -2.04 -5.92
CA ALA A 749 -13.58 -2.82 -4.72
C ALA A 749 -15.01 -3.42 -4.62
N GLN A 750 -15.92 -3.08 -5.53
CA GLN A 750 -17.29 -3.65 -5.57
C GLN A 750 -17.31 -5.13 -6.01
N ASP A 751 -16.25 -5.61 -6.65
CA ASP A 751 -16.21 -6.93 -7.27
C ASP A 751 -15.90 -8.08 -6.29
N TYR A 752 -15.83 -7.79 -5.00
CA TYR A 752 -15.45 -8.76 -3.97
C TYR A 752 -16.38 -9.97 -3.92
N LYS A 753 -17.66 -9.79 -4.28
CA LYS A 753 -18.66 -10.86 -4.37
C LYS A 753 -18.37 -11.90 -5.45
N LYS A 754 -17.47 -11.61 -6.41
CA LYS A 754 -17.09 -12.53 -7.50
C LYS A 754 -16.10 -13.60 -7.06
N TYR A 755 -15.40 -13.39 -5.94
CA TYR A 755 -14.33 -14.26 -5.46
C TYR A 755 -14.77 -15.06 -4.24
N ASP A 756 -14.31 -16.31 -4.18
CA ASP A 756 -14.57 -17.23 -3.06
C ASP A 756 -13.73 -16.82 -1.83
N VAL A 757 -12.51 -16.34 -2.07
CA VAL A 757 -11.59 -15.81 -1.06
C VAL A 757 -11.21 -14.38 -1.42
N VAL A 758 -11.29 -13.47 -0.45
CA VAL A 758 -10.89 -12.07 -0.65
C VAL A 758 -9.77 -11.66 0.32
N LEU A 759 -8.77 -10.97 -0.18
CA LEU A 759 -7.76 -10.28 0.60
C LEU A 759 -8.05 -8.78 0.51
N LEU A 760 -8.35 -8.16 1.65
CA LEU A 760 -8.68 -6.75 1.77
C LEU A 760 -7.54 -6.03 2.49
N VAL A 761 -6.82 -5.16 1.78
CA VAL A 761 -5.69 -4.40 2.33
C VAL A 761 -6.05 -2.92 2.40
N GLY A 762 -6.24 -2.40 3.61
CA GLY A 762 -6.50 -0.99 3.87
C GLY A 762 -5.28 -0.27 4.44
N LEU A 763 -4.89 0.86 3.83
CA LEU A 763 -3.81 1.71 4.35
C LEU A 763 -4.38 3.02 4.92
N GLY A 764 -4.26 3.25 6.22
CA GLY A 764 -4.79 4.45 6.90
C GLY A 764 -6.30 4.65 6.69
N ILE A 765 -6.73 5.84 6.22
CA ILE A 765 -8.13 6.12 5.84
C ILE A 765 -8.56 5.34 4.56
N GLY A 766 -7.61 4.75 3.83
CA GLY A 766 -7.86 3.85 2.69
C GLY A 766 -8.64 2.59 3.07
N ALA A 767 -8.76 2.25 4.37
CA ALA A 767 -9.62 1.18 4.86
C ALA A 767 -11.13 1.47 4.74
N THR A 768 -11.54 2.71 4.50
CA THR A 768 -12.95 3.13 4.51
C THR A 768 -13.91 2.33 3.61
N PRO A 769 -13.61 1.98 2.34
CA PRO A 769 -14.52 1.15 1.56
C PRO A 769 -14.55 -0.31 2.04
N MET A 770 -13.46 -0.79 2.63
CA MET A 770 -13.37 -2.15 3.18
C MET A 770 -14.32 -2.29 4.38
N ILE A 771 -14.58 -1.23 5.13
CA ILE A 771 -15.60 -1.23 6.20
C ILE A 771 -16.97 -1.62 5.65
N SER A 772 -17.38 -0.97 4.56
CA SER A 772 -18.68 -1.25 3.92
C SER A 772 -18.72 -2.67 3.34
N ILE A 773 -17.58 -3.18 2.86
CA ILE A 773 -17.45 -4.56 2.38
C ILE A 773 -17.57 -5.55 3.52
N VAL A 774 -16.77 -5.39 4.59
CA VAL A 774 -16.77 -6.23 5.78
C VAL A 774 -18.16 -6.29 6.41
N LYS A 775 -18.83 -5.13 6.58
CA LYS A 775 -20.22 -5.11 7.08
C LYS A 775 -21.21 -5.83 6.16
N ASP A 776 -21.08 -5.69 4.84
CA ASP A 776 -21.96 -6.39 3.91
C ASP A 776 -21.68 -7.90 3.92
N ILE A 777 -20.43 -8.34 4.09
CA ILE A 777 -20.08 -9.76 4.32
C ILE A 777 -20.78 -10.27 5.59
N VAL A 778 -20.60 -9.60 6.72
CA VAL A 778 -21.24 -9.95 8.01
C VAL A 778 -22.77 -10.01 7.87
N ASN A 779 -23.38 -9.00 7.25
CA ASN A 779 -24.83 -8.94 7.06
C ASN A 779 -25.39 -10.01 6.10
N ASN A 780 -24.56 -10.58 5.23
CA ASN A 780 -24.96 -11.70 4.38
C ASN A 780 -24.75 -13.04 5.11
N MET A 781 -23.76 -13.14 5.98
CA MET A 781 -23.58 -14.30 6.85
C MET A 781 -24.71 -14.46 7.87
N LYS A 782 -25.08 -13.37 8.58
CA LYS A 782 -26.21 -13.36 9.53
C LYS A 782 -27.49 -13.84 8.86
N ALA A 783 -27.80 -13.29 7.68
CA ALA A 783 -28.98 -13.69 6.91
C ALA A 783 -28.99 -15.17 6.50
N LYS A 784 -27.81 -15.73 6.18
CA LYS A 784 -27.69 -17.16 5.83
C LYS A 784 -27.89 -18.06 7.05
N GLN A 785 -27.36 -17.67 8.21
CA GLN A 785 -27.57 -18.38 9.47
C GLN A 785 -29.05 -18.36 9.89
N GLU A 786 -29.71 -17.21 9.81
CA GLU A 786 -31.15 -17.07 10.09
C GLU A 786 -32.00 -17.96 9.14
N GLU A 787 -31.64 -18.06 7.87
CA GLU A 787 -32.29 -18.96 6.91
C GLU A 787 -32.08 -20.45 7.25
N GLU A 788 -30.86 -20.83 7.65
CA GLU A 788 -30.53 -22.20 8.09
C GLU A 788 -31.28 -22.58 9.39
N GLU A 789 -31.32 -21.69 10.38
CA GLU A 789 -32.05 -21.89 11.64
C GLU A 789 -33.59 -21.95 11.43
N ALA A 790 -34.12 -21.16 10.51
CA ALA A 790 -35.55 -21.20 10.15
C ALA A 790 -35.94 -22.51 9.44
N LEU A 791 -35.01 -23.14 8.72
CA LEU A 791 -35.22 -24.45 8.08
C LEU A 791 -35.13 -25.59 9.10
N GLU A 792 -34.25 -25.49 10.10
CA GLU A 792 -34.09 -26.52 11.15
C GLU A 792 -35.21 -26.47 12.20
N SER A 793 -35.78 -25.30 12.49
CA SER A 793 -36.90 -25.13 13.44
C SER A 793 -38.29 -25.45 12.84
N GLY A 794 -38.36 -25.75 11.55
CA GLY A 794 -39.60 -26.00 10.80
C GLY A 794 -40.23 -27.39 10.98
N ASN A 795 -40.40 -27.89 12.21
CA ASN A 795 -41.30 -29.00 12.50
C ASN A 795 -42.39 -28.56 13.49
N ASN A 796 -43.63 -28.46 12.99
CA ASN A 796 -44.90 -28.19 13.69
C ASN A 796 -45.21 -26.75 14.15
N SER A 797 -45.65 -25.90 13.23
CA SER A 797 -46.97 -25.22 13.38
C SER A 797 -47.38 -24.57 12.07
N ALA A 798 -48.59 -24.93 11.61
CA ALA A 798 -49.21 -24.36 10.44
C ALA A 798 -49.80 -22.98 10.76
N LEU A 799 -49.11 -21.91 10.39
CA LEU A 799 -49.74 -20.61 10.11
C LEU A 799 -49.13 -20.00 8.83
N PRO A 800 -49.92 -19.35 7.97
CA PRO A 800 -49.44 -18.84 6.70
C PRO A 800 -48.57 -17.58 6.91
N PRO A 801 -47.44 -17.43 6.19
CA PRO A 801 -46.61 -16.24 6.31
C PRO A 801 -47.29 -15.05 5.64
N ALA A 802 -47.65 -14.05 6.45
CA ALA A 802 -48.08 -12.73 5.99
C ALA A 802 -46.86 -11.89 5.56
N SER A 803 -46.19 -12.26 4.48
CA SER A 803 -45.32 -11.33 3.73
C SER A 803 -45.10 -11.79 2.28
N PRO A 804 -45.08 -10.88 1.30
CA PRO A 804 -45.05 -11.24 -0.12
C PRO A 804 -43.70 -11.85 -0.54
N PRO A 805 -43.69 -12.79 -1.50
CA PRO A 805 -42.51 -13.55 -1.90
C PRO A 805 -41.64 -12.73 -2.87
N SER A 806 -40.87 -11.76 -2.38
CA SER A 806 -39.92 -11.01 -3.21
C SER A 806 -38.45 -11.16 -2.80
N LYS A 807 -38.14 -11.94 -1.74
CA LYS A 807 -36.79 -12.05 -1.18
C LYS A 807 -35.96 -13.29 -1.60
N LYS A 808 -36.46 -14.19 -2.46
CA LYS A 808 -35.72 -15.42 -2.83
C LYS A 808 -34.50 -15.24 -3.77
N ASN A 809 -34.31 -14.06 -4.37
CA ASN A 809 -33.29 -13.86 -5.42
C ASN A 809 -31.99 -13.14 -4.99
N ALA A 810 -31.84 -12.76 -3.72
CA ALA A 810 -30.65 -12.01 -3.26
C ALA A 810 -29.55 -12.90 -2.65
N ALA A 811 -29.91 -14.06 -2.08
CA ALA A 811 -28.96 -14.95 -1.41
C ALA A 811 -28.07 -15.76 -2.38
N SER A 812 -28.46 -15.93 -3.65
CA SER A 812 -27.81 -16.87 -4.57
C SER A 812 -26.51 -16.42 -5.25
N ASN A 813 -26.04 -15.18 -4.99
CA ASN A 813 -24.86 -14.62 -5.68
C ASN A 813 -23.70 -14.22 -4.74
N PHE A 814 -23.77 -14.52 -3.45
CA PHE A 814 -22.67 -14.23 -2.52
C PHE A 814 -21.75 -15.46 -2.42
N LYS A 815 -20.62 -15.42 -3.14
CA LYS A 815 -19.67 -16.55 -3.21
C LYS A 815 -18.58 -16.51 -2.13
N THR A 816 -18.36 -15.35 -1.51
CA THR A 816 -17.24 -15.17 -0.59
C THR A 816 -17.41 -16.02 0.66
N THR A 817 -16.53 -17.01 0.82
CA THR A 817 -16.50 -17.96 1.94
C THR A 817 -15.42 -17.61 2.97
N ARG A 818 -14.38 -16.86 2.57
CA ARG A 818 -13.31 -16.39 3.46
C ARG A 818 -12.85 -14.99 3.06
N ALA A 819 -12.59 -14.15 4.05
CA ALA A 819 -12.06 -12.81 3.90
C ALA A 819 -10.88 -12.59 4.85
N TYR A 820 -9.75 -12.11 4.33
CA TYR A 820 -8.61 -11.67 5.11
C TYR A 820 -8.55 -10.15 5.08
N PHE A 821 -8.69 -9.49 6.21
CA PHE A 821 -8.65 -8.03 6.30
C PHE A 821 -7.38 -7.58 7.00
N TYR A 822 -6.47 -6.95 6.25
CA TYR A 822 -5.25 -6.35 6.76
C TYR A 822 -5.40 -4.83 6.80
N TRP A 823 -5.41 -4.27 8.01
CA TRP A 823 -5.41 -2.82 8.18
C TRP A 823 -4.07 -2.34 8.70
N VAL A 824 -3.41 -1.49 7.91
CA VAL A 824 -2.12 -0.91 8.27
C VAL A 824 -2.30 0.58 8.52
N THR A 825 -1.97 1.04 9.72
CA THR A 825 -2.00 2.47 10.08
C THR A 825 -0.74 2.87 10.85
N ARG A 826 -0.44 4.17 10.85
CA ARG A 826 0.63 4.79 11.65
C ARG A 826 0.08 5.53 12.88
N GLU A 827 -1.22 5.73 12.97
CA GLU A 827 -1.82 6.59 14.01
C GLU A 827 -2.71 5.75 14.91
N GLN A 828 -2.42 5.70 16.22
CA GLN A 828 -3.23 4.99 17.20
C GLN A 828 -4.70 5.46 17.16
N GLY A 829 -4.93 6.78 17.05
CA GLY A 829 -6.26 7.36 16.95
C GLY A 829 -7.06 6.93 15.72
N SER A 830 -6.44 6.29 14.72
CA SER A 830 -7.18 5.71 13.60
C SER A 830 -8.03 4.52 14.05
N PHE A 831 -7.60 3.71 15.03
CA PHE A 831 -8.37 2.53 15.43
C PHE A 831 -9.73 2.89 16.04
N GLU A 832 -9.87 4.09 16.60
CA GLU A 832 -11.08 4.53 17.32
C GLU A 832 -12.33 4.59 16.42
N TRP A 833 -12.19 5.02 15.16
CA TRP A 833 -13.34 5.18 14.27
C TRP A 833 -13.81 3.87 13.63
N PHE A 834 -12.94 2.86 13.54
CA PHE A 834 -13.32 1.52 13.05
C PHE A 834 -13.58 0.52 14.20
N LYS A 835 -13.28 0.90 15.45
CA LYS A 835 -13.42 0.07 16.66
C LYS A 835 -14.78 -0.65 16.76
N GLY A 836 -15.87 0.09 16.56
CA GLY A 836 -17.22 -0.50 16.66
C GLY A 836 -17.46 -1.64 15.67
N VAL A 837 -16.95 -1.50 14.44
CA VAL A 837 -17.12 -2.52 13.40
C VAL A 837 -16.19 -3.70 13.63
N MET A 838 -14.95 -3.47 14.07
CA MET A 838 -14.03 -4.56 14.43
C MET A 838 -14.58 -5.42 15.56
N ASN A 839 -15.15 -4.79 16.59
CA ASN A 839 -15.76 -5.51 17.69
C ASN A 839 -17.02 -6.26 17.25
N GLU A 840 -17.88 -5.64 16.42
CA GLU A 840 -19.06 -6.32 15.87
C GLU A 840 -18.67 -7.55 15.05
N VAL A 841 -17.63 -7.45 14.22
CA VAL A 841 -17.11 -8.58 13.42
C VAL A 841 -16.57 -9.67 14.34
N ALA A 842 -15.74 -9.31 15.32
CA ALA A 842 -15.16 -10.25 16.27
C ALA A 842 -16.22 -10.98 17.12
N GLU A 843 -17.34 -10.32 17.42
CA GLU A 843 -18.45 -10.91 18.19
C GLU A 843 -19.40 -11.73 17.35
N THR A 844 -19.65 -11.34 16.08
CA THR A 844 -20.61 -12.04 15.21
C THR A 844 -19.96 -13.23 14.50
N ASP A 845 -18.69 -13.14 14.12
CA ASP A 845 -18.06 -14.11 13.22
C ASP A 845 -17.60 -15.40 13.94
N HIS A 846 -18.57 -16.20 14.40
CA HIS A 846 -18.31 -17.48 15.04
C HIS A 846 -17.72 -18.54 14.10
N ASN A 847 -17.93 -18.38 12.80
CA ASN A 847 -17.46 -19.33 11.77
C ASN A 847 -16.05 -18.98 11.25
N GLY A 848 -15.46 -17.87 11.71
CA GLY A 848 -14.16 -17.39 11.28
C GLY A 848 -14.11 -17.06 9.79
N VAL A 849 -15.18 -16.51 9.20
CA VAL A 849 -15.21 -16.10 7.80
C VAL A 849 -14.28 -14.91 7.56
N ILE A 850 -14.14 -14.01 8.52
CA ILE A 850 -13.36 -12.77 8.43
C ILE A 850 -12.18 -12.83 9.42
N GLU A 851 -10.98 -13.00 8.89
CA GLU A 851 -9.74 -12.92 9.66
C GLU A 851 -9.20 -11.49 9.61
N MET A 852 -9.21 -10.78 10.75
CA MET A 852 -8.75 -9.40 10.84
C MET A 852 -7.33 -9.31 11.41
N HIS A 853 -6.47 -8.53 10.75
CA HIS A 853 -5.12 -8.21 11.19
C HIS A 853 -4.89 -6.70 11.21
N ASN A 854 -4.72 -6.17 12.41
CA ASN A 854 -4.40 -4.76 12.62
C ASN A 854 -2.88 -4.60 12.74
N TYR A 855 -2.29 -3.64 12.02
CA TYR A 855 -0.87 -3.33 12.08
C TYR A 855 -0.68 -1.85 12.43
N CYS A 856 0.00 -1.60 13.55
CA CYS A 856 0.38 -0.26 13.98
C CYS A 856 1.87 -0.03 13.69
N THR A 857 2.15 0.71 12.61
CA THR A 857 3.51 0.91 12.09
C THR A 857 4.27 2.06 12.75
N SER A 858 3.66 2.81 13.67
CA SER A 858 4.38 3.77 14.52
C SER A 858 5.08 3.12 15.70
N VAL A 859 4.64 1.93 16.09
CA VAL A 859 5.26 1.17 17.17
C VAL A 859 6.48 0.45 16.61
N TYR A 860 7.60 0.47 17.34
CA TYR A 860 8.78 -0.31 16.94
C TYR A 860 8.47 -1.80 16.94
N GLU A 861 9.23 -2.54 16.15
CA GLU A 861 9.00 -3.97 15.94
C GLU A 861 9.12 -4.75 17.26
N GLU A 862 8.37 -5.84 17.37
CA GLU A 862 8.46 -6.76 18.50
C GLU A 862 9.93 -7.19 18.71
N GLY A 863 10.47 -6.85 19.88
CA GLY A 863 11.87 -7.06 20.23
C GLY A 863 12.71 -5.79 20.32
N ASP A 864 12.20 -4.60 19.99
CA ASP A 864 12.83 -3.32 20.35
C ASP A 864 12.60 -3.00 21.84
N ALA A 865 13.62 -2.50 22.54
CA ALA A 865 13.53 -2.13 23.95
C ALA A 865 12.45 -1.06 24.21
N ARG A 866 12.22 -0.15 23.24
CA ARG A 866 11.19 0.90 23.34
C ARG A 866 9.76 0.37 23.29
N SER A 867 9.55 -0.85 22.80
CA SER A 867 8.23 -1.46 22.63
C SER A 867 8.03 -2.70 23.50
N ALA A 868 9.03 -3.07 24.30
CA ALA A 868 9.01 -4.26 25.14
C ALA A 868 7.88 -4.22 26.18
N LEU A 869 7.80 -3.14 26.97
CA LEU A 869 6.72 -2.99 27.97
C LEU A 869 5.35 -2.80 27.32
N ILE A 870 5.27 -2.15 26.15
CA ILE A 870 3.99 -2.02 25.42
C ILE A 870 3.51 -3.40 24.95
N THR A 871 4.43 -4.25 24.47
CA THR A 871 4.13 -5.62 24.04
C THR A 871 3.72 -6.50 25.22
N MET A 872 4.42 -6.35 26.34
CA MET A 872 4.10 -7.01 27.61
C MET A 872 2.69 -6.61 28.07
N LEU A 873 2.44 -5.32 28.18
CA LEU A 873 1.16 -4.75 28.58
C LEU A 873 0.02 -5.18 27.65
N GLN A 874 0.24 -5.14 26.34
CA GLN A 874 -0.73 -5.63 25.35
C GLN A 874 -1.09 -7.09 25.60
N SER A 875 -0.10 -7.92 25.92
CA SER A 875 -0.32 -9.34 26.15
C SER A 875 -1.09 -9.62 27.44
N LEU A 876 -0.75 -8.93 28.52
CA LEU A 876 -1.42 -9.05 29.83
C LEU A 876 -2.87 -8.58 29.75
N ASN A 877 -3.09 -7.37 29.22
CA ASN A 877 -4.44 -6.83 29.10
C ASN A 877 -5.32 -7.64 28.14
N HIS A 878 -4.74 -8.19 27.07
CA HIS A 878 -5.50 -9.07 26.16
C HIS A 878 -5.82 -10.41 26.82
N ALA A 879 -4.93 -10.97 27.64
CA ALA A 879 -5.21 -12.20 28.38
C ALA A 879 -6.30 -11.99 29.46
N LYS A 880 -6.24 -10.87 30.19
CA LYS A 880 -7.18 -10.55 31.27
C LYS A 880 -8.54 -10.06 30.77
N ASN A 881 -8.53 -9.09 29.85
CA ASN A 881 -9.72 -8.36 29.43
C ASN A 881 -10.20 -8.74 28.02
N GLY A 882 -9.43 -9.53 27.25
CA GLY A 882 -9.76 -9.87 25.86
C GLY A 882 -9.71 -8.68 24.91
N VAL A 883 -8.98 -7.61 25.28
CA VAL A 883 -8.92 -6.35 24.54
C VAL A 883 -7.47 -5.91 24.32
N ASP A 884 -7.18 -5.49 23.10
CA ASP A 884 -5.91 -4.92 22.67
C ASP A 884 -5.68 -3.52 23.25
N VAL A 885 -4.52 -3.26 23.84
CA VAL A 885 -4.21 -1.97 24.50
C VAL A 885 -4.05 -0.82 23.50
N VAL A 886 -3.58 -1.11 22.28
CA VAL A 886 -3.33 -0.08 21.28
C VAL A 886 -4.62 0.34 20.58
N SER A 887 -5.39 -0.61 20.08
CA SER A 887 -6.63 -0.37 19.33
C SER A 887 -7.87 -0.29 20.22
N GLY A 888 -7.82 -0.82 21.44
CA GLY A 888 -8.97 -0.96 22.33
C GLY A 888 -10.03 -1.93 21.80
N THR A 889 -9.66 -2.88 20.94
CA THR A 889 -10.59 -3.82 20.27
C THR A 889 -10.30 -5.26 20.66
N ARG A 890 -11.21 -6.19 20.36
CA ARG A 890 -10.97 -7.64 20.54
C ARG A 890 -9.95 -8.22 19.56
N VAL A 891 -9.59 -7.45 18.51
CA VAL A 891 -8.60 -7.86 17.51
C VAL A 891 -7.23 -7.36 17.96
N LYS A 892 -6.32 -8.29 18.29
CA LYS A 892 -4.94 -7.97 18.68
C LYS A 892 -4.20 -7.25 17.55
N SER A 893 -3.51 -6.16 17.88
CA SER A 893 -2.69 -5.41 16.93
C SER A 893 -1.26 -5.99 16.86
N HIS A 894 -0.66 -5.94 15.67
CA HIS A 894 0.74 -6.29 15.43
C HIS A 894 1.60 -5.03 15.33
N PHE A 895 2.83 -5.10 15.87
CA PHE A 895 3.81 -4.02 15.82
C PHE A 895 4.89 -4.37 14.79
N ALA A 896 4.68 -3.93 13.56
CA ALA A 896 5.64 -3.94 12.45
C ALA A 896 4.90 -3.57 11.16
N LYS A 897 5.64 -3.55 10.05
CA LYS A 897 5.02 -3.69 8.72
C LYS A 897 4.65 -5.16 8.48
N PRO A 898 3.50 -5.45 7.83
CA PRO A 898 3.18 -6.81 7.41
C PRO A 898 4.26 -7.36 6.47
N ASN A 899 4.67 -8.61 6.68
CA ASN A 899 5.49 -9.32 5.72
C ASN A 899 4.61 -9.88 4.60
N TRP A 900 4.36 -9.08 3.57
CA TRP A 900 3.47 -9.46 2.47
C TRP A 900 3.90 -10.78 1.78
N ARG A 901 5.20 -11.06 1.69
CA ARG A 901 5.70 -12.32 1.10
C ARG A 901 5.22 -13.53 1.90
N SER A 902 5.25 -13.47 3.24
CA SER A 902 4.75 -14.56 4.07
C SER A 902 3.22 -14.63 4.06
N VAL A 903 2.53 -13.50 4.05
CA VAL A 903 1.06 -13.42 3.95
C VAL A 903 0.55 -14.07 2.67
N TYR A 904 1.04 -13.63 1.50
CA TYR A 904 0.65 -14.21 0.22
C TYR A 904 0.98 -15.69 0.15
N LYS A 905 2.16 -16.10 0.63
CA LYS A 905 2.57 -17.51 0.68
C LYS A 905 1.60 -18.34 1.54
N ARG A 906 1.20 -17.82 2.71
CA ARG A 906 0.25 -18.48 3.61
C ARG A 906 -1.11 -18.65 2.93
N ILE A 907 -1.68 -17.56 2.40
CA ILE A 907 -3.00 -17.58 1.77
C ILE A 907 -3.02 -18.53 0.55
N ALA A 908 -1.99 -18.47 -0.29
CA ALA A 908 -1.86 -19.35 -1.47
C ALA A 908 -1.77 -20.84 -1.08
N LEU A 909 -1.10 -21.16 0.02
CA LEU A 909 -0.99 -22.54 0.51
C LEU A 909 -2.30 -23.02 1.15
N THR A 910 -3.01 -22.15 1.87
CA THR A 910 -4.30 -22.48 2.48
C THR A 910 -5.36 -22.75 1.41
N HIS A 911 -5.41 -21.91 0.36
CA HIS A 911 -6.46 -21.93 -0.66
C HIS A 911 -5.95 -22.41 -2.03
N ALA A 912 -5.25 -23.54 -2.05
CA ALA A 912 -4.68 -24.09 -3.29
C ALA A 912 -5.77 -24.42 -4.34
N GLY A 913 -5.64 -23.85 -5.54
CA GLY A 913 -6.57 -24.08 -6.67
C GLY A 913 -7.83 -23.20 -6.66
N GLN A 914 -7.94 -22.25 -5.73
CA GLN A 914 -9.03 -21.27 -5.69
C GLN A 914 -8.55 -19.90 -6.22
N ARG A 915 -9.48 -19.08 -6.70
CA ARG A 915 -9.19 -17.71 -7.14
C ARG A 915 -9.33 -16.74 -5.97
N ILE A 916 -8.27 -15.99 -5.70
CA ILE A 916 -8.23 -15.01 -4.61
C ILE A 916 -8.35 -13.60 -5.21
N GLY A 917 -9.34 -12.85 -4.74
CA GLY A 917 -9.45 -11.43 -5.09
C GLY A 917 -8.65 -10.58 -4.12
N ASP A 918 -7.53 -10.01 -4.56
CA ASP A 918 -6.79 -9.01 -3.78
C ASP A 918 -7.34 -7.61 -4.02
N MET A 919 -7.62 -6.87 -2.95
CA MET A 919 -8.16 -5.52 -2.97
C MET A 919 -7.32 -4.61 -2.09
N GLU A 920 -6.36 -3.95 -2.72
CA GLU A 920 -5.53 -2.95 -2.06
C GLU A 920 -6.08 -1.55 -2.30
N MET A 921 -6.19 -0.75 -1.24
CA MET A 921 -6.57 0.65 -1.38
C MET A 921 -5.64 1.58 -0.60
N ASP A 922 -5.02 2.48 -1.38
CA ASP A 922 -4.14 3.55 -0.91
C ASP A 922 -4.73 4.93 -1.28
N ILE A 923 -4.60 5.87 -0.34
CA ILE A 923 -5.02 7.27 -0.46
C ILE A 923 -4.24 7.98 -1.56
N ASP A 924 -2.96 7.63 -1.73
CA ASP A 924 -2.06 8.28 -2.71
C ASP A 924 -2.26 7.77 -4.16
N SER A 925 -2.89 6.61 -4.32
CA SER A 925 -3.04 5.96 -5.63
C SER A 925 -4.38 6.27 -6.31
N CYS A 926 -5.48 6.54 -5.58
CA CYS A 926 -6.85 6.59 -6.18
C CYS A 926 -7.06 5.43 -7.17
N SER A 927 -6.44 4.28 -6.89
CA SER A 927 -6.36 3.09 -7.72
C SER A 927 -6.51 1.92 -6.78
N ALA A 928 -7.70 1.33 -6.75
CA ALA A 928 -7.84 -0.02 -6.21
C ALA A 928 -7.26 -0.95 -7.27
N ASN A 929 -6.10 -1.52 -7.01
CA ASN A 929 -5.55 -2.57 -7.86
C ASN A 929 -6.23 -3.86 -7.41
N SER A 930 -7.10 -4.41 -8.24
CA SER A 930 -7.46 -5.82 -8.12
C SER A 930 -6.32 -6.63 -8.76
N VAL A 931 -5.55 -7.35 -7.95
CA VAL A 931 -4.57 -8.31 -8.45
C VAL A 931 -5.15 -9.69 -8.24
N GLU A 932 -5.36 -10.43 -9.33
CA GLU A 932 -5.75 -11.83 -9.29
C GLU A 932 -4.45 -12.64 -9.11
N PHE A 933 -4.40 -13.51 -8.11
CA PHE A 933 -3.24 -14.36 -7.81
C PHE A 933 -3.55 -15.84 -8.05
#